data_AF-A0AAV5HET1-F1
#
_entry.id   AF-A0AAV5HET1-F1
#
_cell.length_a   1.000
_cell.length_b   1.000
_cell.length_c   1.000
_cell.angle_alpha   90.00
_cell.angle_beta   90.00
_cell.angle_gamma   90.00
#
_symmetry.space_group_name_H-M   'P 1'
#
loop_
_entity.id
_entity.type
_entity.pdbx_description
1 polymer ?
#
loop_
_entity_poly.entity_id
_entity_poly.type
_entity_poly.pdbx_seq_one_letter_code
_entity_poly.pdbx_strand_id
1 'polypeptide(L)'
;MFHVIKRNGETADFTLTKINDVIMKAFNATDMETTNDIIDLLALRVTADFQDKVKDGAIHVEDIQDSVEKILEQAGYTEVAKAYILYRKQREKIRNMKSTILDYKDVVNSYVKVEDWRVKENSTVTYSVGGLILSNSGAVTANYWLSEIYDEEIAEAHRNADIHIHDLSMLTGYCAGWSLKQLISEGLGGITGKITSAPAAHLSVLCNQMVNFLGIMQNEWAGAQAFSSFDTYLAPFVKVDDLTYPEVKKCIESFIYGVNTPSRWGTQAPFSNITLDWTVPDDLAELPAIVGGKEMDFRYKDCRKEMDMVNKAFIEIMIEGDANGRGFQYPIPTYSITKDFDWSDTENNRLLFEMTAKYGTPYFSNYINSDMQPSDVRSMCCRLRLDLRELRKKTGGYFGSGESTGSVGVVTINMPRIAYLSADKEDFYRRLDKMMDISARSLKIKRQVITRLLNEGLYPYTKRYLGNFDNHFSTIGLIGMNEAGLNANWIREDLSTKKTQDFTKEVLNHMRDRLADYQEQYGDLYNLEATPAESTTYRLAKHDKKKWPGIKTAGKPGDTCYYTNSSHLPVDYTVDVFDALDIQDGIQTLYTSGTVFHAFLGEKLPDWKAAANLVRTIAQNYTLPYYTLSPTYSICSEHGYLTGEQKVCPKCGRVTEVWSRITGYYRPVQNWNDGKAQEFENRTEYELSKSVLKHPAARVVTLSDYEKNAEVKVETPEDIKYLFTTKTCPNCKLAKEYLKNESYIPIDAEENSELASKYGVMQAPTLVVVNGEEYRKFTNASNIKKYAEQKDVVNA
;
A
#
# COMPACT_ATOMS: atom_id res chain seq x y z
N MET A 1 12.63 6.41 58.08
CA MET A 1 11.34 5.92 57.55
C MET A 1 11.39 6.17 56.05
N PHE A 2 11.18 5.17 55.21
CA PHE A 2 11.29 5.29 53.75
C PHE A 2 9.91 5.53 53.12
N HIS A 3 9.88 6.07 51.90
CA HIS A 3 8.64 6.37 51.18
C HIS A 3 8.35 5.32 50.11
N VAL A 4 7.06 5.11 49.83
CA VAL A 4 6.60 4.24 48.74
C VAL A 4 6.30 5.10 47.52
N ILE A 5 6.97 4.81 46.41
CA ILE A 5 6.68 5.38 45.10
C ILE A 5 5.51 4.59 44.52
N LYS A 6 4.35 5.24 44.40
CA LYS A 6 3.18 4.67 43.73
C LYS A 6 3.42 4.61 42.21
N ARG A 7 2.64 3.77 41.53
CA ARG A 7 2.67 3.61 40.06
C ARG A 7 2.49 4.92 39.27
N ASN A 8 1.83 5.94 39.84
CA ASN A 8 1.62 7.25 39.22
C ASN A 8 2.74 8.27 39.53
N GLY A 9 3.83 7.85 40.17
CA GLY A 9 4.95 8.71 40.56
C GLY A 9 4.75 9.49 41.87
N GLU A 10 3.56 9.44 42.48
CA GLU A 10 3.34 10.03 43.80
C GLU A 10 4.09 9.25 44.89
N THR A 11 4.62 9.98 45.86
CA THR A 11 5.22 9.41 47.07
C THR A 11 4.20 9.35 48.21
N ALA A 12 4.28 8.30 49.03
CA ALA A 12 3.48 8.17 50.24
C ALA A 12 4.30 7.52 51.36
N ASP A 13 3.93 7.77 52.61
CA ASP A 13 4.62 7.14 53.74
C ASP A 13 4.38 5.64 53.79
N PHE A 14 5.47 4.89 54.06
CA PHE A 14 5.38 3.47 54.30
C PHE A 14 4.66 3.19 55.62
N THR A 15 3.71 2.27 55.60
CA THR A 15 2.96 1.81 56.78
C THR A 15 2.81 0.29 56.72
N LEU A 16 3.29 -0.41 57.75
CA LEU A 16 3.21 -1.87 57.84
C LEU A 16 1.76 -2.37 57.80
N THR A 17 0.84 -1.59 58.38
CA THR A 17 -0.60 -1.88 58.42
C THR A 17 -1.19 -2.16 57.03
N LYS A 18 -0.71 -1.49 55.98
CA LYS A 18 -1.20 -1.74 54.61
C LYS A 18 -0.82 -3.12 54.08
N ILE A 19 0.30 -3.68 54.53
CA ILE A 19 0.72 -5.04 54.18
C ILE A 19 -0.12 -6.03 54.98
N ASN A 20 -0.30 -5.80 56.29
CA ASN A 20 -1.20 -6.62 57.13
C ASN A 20 -2.60 -6.71 56.52
N ASP A 21 -3.20 -5.58 56.17
CA ASP A 21 -4.55 -5.51 55.60
C ASP A 21 -4.69 -6.30 54.30
N VAL A 22 -3.65 -6.26 53.44
CA VAL A 22 -3.71 -6.93 52.14
C VAL A 22 -3.52 -8.44 52.28
N ILE A 23 -2.64 -8.88 53.18
CA ILE A 23 -2.45 -10.29 53.52
C ILE A 23 -3.72 -10.84 54.16
N MET A 24 -4.29 -10.13 55.15
CA MET A 24 -5.54 -10.52 55.81
C MET A 24 -6.69 -10.68 54.82
N LYS A 25 -6.82 -9.76 53.86
CA LYS A 25 -7.83 -9.85 52.80
C LYS A 25 -7.63 -11.08 51.90
N ALA A 26 -6.39 -11.45 51.61
CA ALA A 26 -6.10 -12.64 50.82
C ALA A 26 -6.50 -13.93 51.58
N PHE A 27 -6.18 -14.02 52.88
CA PHE A 27 -6.63 -15.15 53.73
C PHE A 27 -8.16 -15.27 53.77
N ASN A 28 -8.85 -14.14 54.02
CA ASN A 28 -10.31 -14.08 54.05
C ASN A 28 -10.94 -14.47 52.70
N ALA A 29 -10.31 -14.13 51.57
CA ALA A 29 -10.82 -14.48 50.24
C ALA A 29 -10.72 -15.99 49.93
N THR A 30 -9.92 -16.72 50.68
CA THR A 30 -9.72 -18.18 50.53
C THR A 30 -10.41 -19.00 51.63
N ASP A 31 -11.14 -18.35 52.54
CA ASP A 31 -11.73 -18.98 53.75
C ASP A 31 -10.71 -19.80 54.58
N MET A 32 -9.42 -19.40 54.55
CA MET A 32 -8.35 -20.07 55.28
C MET A 32 -8.21 -19.44 56.67
N GLU A 33 -8.32 -20.27 57.71
CA GLU A 33 -8.14 -19.80 59.10
C GLU A 33 -6.74 -19.22 59.32
N THR A 34 -6.69 -18.07 59.99
CA THR A 34 -5.46 -17.36 60.31
C THR A 34 -5.63 -16.56 61.59
N THR A 35 -4.52 -16.16 62.22
CA THR A 35 -4.50 -15.31 63.40
C THR A 35 -3.76 -14.00 63.10
N ASN A 36 -4.01 -12.97 63.90
CA ASN A 36 -3.28 -11.69 63.76
C ASN A 36 -1.77 -11.89 63.92
N ASP A 37 -1.33 -12.78 64.81
CA ASP A 37 0.08 -13.08 65.03
C ASP A 37 0.75 -13.65 63.77
N ILE A 38 0.04 -14.47 62.99
CA ILE A 38 0.55 -15.03 61.73
C ILE A 38 0.65 -13.94 60.66
N ILE A 39 -0.35 -13.06 60.57
CA ILE A 39 -0.36 -11.95 59.61
C ILE A 39 0.78 -10.97 59.90
N ASP A 40 0.97 -10.60 61.16
CA ASP A 40 2.05 -9.72 61.60
C ASP A 40 3.43 -10.33 61.28
N LEU A 41 3.61 -11.63 61.54
CA LEU A 41 4.83 -12.34 61.19
C LEU A 41 5.10 -12.32 59.68
N LEU A 42 4.08 -12.60 58.86
CA LEU A 42 4.22 -12.59 57.40
C LEU A 42 4.55 -11.20 56.88
N ALA A 43 3.89 -10.15 57.38
CA ALA A 43 4.17 -8.79 56.98
C ALA A 43 5.57 -8.33 57.35
N LEU A 44 6.07 -8.72 58.54
CA LEU A 44 7.47 -8.47 58.92
C LEU A 44 8.44 -9.20 57.99
N ARG A 45 8.15 -10.44 57.59
CA ARG A 45 8.97 -11.17 56.61
C ARG A 45 8.97 -10.49 55.24
N VAL A 46 7.83 -9.95 54.80
CA VAL A 46 7.75 -9.14 53.57
C VAL A 46 8.66 -7.92 53.67
N THR A 47 8.65 -7.21 54.81
CA THR A 47 9.53 -6.05 55.00
C THR A 47 11.01 -6.42 54.99
N ALA A 48 11.36 -7.58 55.52
CA ALA A 48 12.73 -8.08 55.44
C ALA A 48 13.14 -8.45 54.00
N ASP A 49 12.22 -9.01 53.21
CA ASP A 49 12.51 -9.46 51.84
C ASP A 49 12.76 -8.31 50.85
N PHE A 50 12.03 -7.19 50.97
CA PHE A 50 12.21 -6.07 50.06
C PHE A 50 13.29 -5.06 50.50
N GLN A 51 13.92 -5.27 51.66
CA GLN A 51 14.80 -4.28 52.29
C GLN A 51 16.00 -3.91 51.41
N ASP A 52 16.52 -4.86 50.64
CA ASP A 52 17.60 -4.69 49.67
C ASP A 52 17.19 -3.92 48.40
N LYS A 53 15.88 -3.80 48.14
CA LYS A 53 15.30 -3.04 47.03
C LYS A 53 15.08 -1.56 47.37
N VAL A 54 15.20 -1.17 48.64
CA VAL A 54 15.06 0.23 49.05
C VAL A 54 16.30 1.02 48.59
N LYS A 55 16.09 2.03 47.73
CA LYS A 55 17.15 2.91 47.22
C LYS A 55 16.81 4.36 47.53
N ASP A 56 17.80 5.12 48.00
CA ASP A 56 17.67 6.54 48.33
C ASP A 56 16.48 6.86 49.27
N GLY A 57 16.15 5.94 50.18
CA GLY A 57 15.03 6.08 51.10
C GLY A 57 13.65 5.92 50.46
N ALA A 58 13.57 5.30 49.27
CA ALA A 58 12.34 5.03 48.55
C ALA A 58 12.27 3.58 48.02
N ILE A 59 11.05 3.09 47.80
CA ILE A 59 10.77 1.77 47.21
C ILE A 59 9.55 1.83 46.30
N HIS A 60 9.55 1.12 45.18
CA HIS A 60 8.37 1.05 44.32
C HIS A 60 7.31 0.13 44.92
N VAL A 61 6.04 0.49 44.73
CA VAL A 61 4.93 -0.34 45.20
C VAL A 61 4.93 -1.75 44.57
N GLU A 62 5.45 -1.93 43.35
CA GLU A 62 5.59 -3.26 42.73
C GLU A 62 6.53 -4.15 43.54
N ASP A 63 7.68 -3.64 43.96
CA ASP A 63 8.67 -4.40 44.72
C ASP A 63 8.10 -4.93 46.04
N ILE A 64 7.24 -4.13 46.69
CA ILE A 64 6.53 -4.56 47.91
C ILE A 64 5.53 -5.68 47.58
N GLN A 65 4.77 -5.53 46.49
CA GLN A 65 3.74 -6.51 46.10
C GLN A 65 4.35 -7.85 45.67
N ASP A 66 5.44 -7.82 44.91
CA ASP A 66 6.19 -9.02 44.51
C ASP A 66 6.75 -9.76 45.74
N SER A 67 7.16 -9.00 46.76
CA SER A 67 7.66 -9.56 48.01
C SER A 67 6.54 -10.17 48.86
N VAL A 68 5.32 -9.63 48.82
CA VAL A 68 4.13 -10.26 49.44
C VAL A 68 3.83 -11.61 48.79
N GLU A 69 3.82 -11.67 47.46
CA GLU A 69 3.60 -12.91 46.70
C GLU A 69 4.62 -13.98 47.06
N LYS A 70 5.91 -13.62 46.96
CA LYS A 70 7.03 -14.52 47.26
C LYS A 70 6.97 -15.06 48.69
N ILE A 71 6.67 -14.22 49.69
CA ILE A 71 6.63 -14.65 51.10
C ILE A 71 5.43 -15.55 51.38
N LEU A 72 4.26 -15.29 50.78
CA LEU A 72 3.09 -16.16 50.91
C LEU A 72 3.37 -17.56 50.33
N GLU A 73 4.04 -17.64 49.18
CA GLU A 73 4.46 -18.92 48.59
C GLU A 73 5.50 -19.65 49.46
N GLN A 74 6.56 -18.94 49.91
CA GLN A 74 7.61 -19.52 50.75
C GLN A 74 7.11 -19.99 52.11
N ALA A 75 6.05 -19.36 52.65
CA ALA A 75 5.42 -19.76 53.90
C ALA A 75 4.42 -20.92 53.74
N GLY A 76 4.23 -21.44 52.53
CA GLY A 76 3.34 -22.57 52.25
C GLY A 76 1.87 -22.20 52.02
N TYR A 77 1.55 -20.90 51.90
CA TYR A 77 0.18 -20.40 51.68
C TYR A 77 -0.10 -20.20 50.19
N THR A 78 0.12 -21.24 49.37
CA THR A 78 0.03 -21.16 47.90
C THR A 78 -1.35 -20.70 47.40
N GLU A 79 -2.44 -21.17 48.01
CA GLU A 79 -3.78 -20.74 47.60
C GLU A 79 -4.07 -19.27 47.96
N VAL A 80 -3.54 -18.78 49.08
CA VAL A 80 -3.61 -17.37 49.49
C VAL A 80 -2.79 -16.50 48.54
N ALA A 81 -1.60 -16.96 48.13
CA ALA A 81 -0.77 -16.29 47.14
C ALA A 81 -1.50 -16.16 45.79
N LYS A 82 -2.13 -17.24 45.30
CA LYS A 82 -2.95 -17.20 44.07
C LYS A 82 -4.10 -16.20 44.16
N ALA A 83 -4.83 -16.17 45.28
CA ALA A 83 -5.91 -15.21 45.50
C ALA A 83 -5.39 -13.75 45.49
N TYR A 84 -4.23 -13.52 46.10
CA TYR A 84 -3.55 -12.22 46.08
C TYR A 84 -3.15 -11.79 44.65
N ILE A 85 -2.54 -12.70 43.88
CA ILE A 85 -2.15 -12.47 42.48
C ILE A 85 -3.38 -12.14 41.62
N LEU A 86 -4.45 -12.93 41.74
CA LEU A 86 -5.72 -12.71 41.04
C LEU A 86 -6.34 -11.36 41.39
N TYR A 87 -6.34 -10.99 42.67
CA TYR A 87 -6.83 -9.68 43.11
C TYR A 87 -5.98 -8.53 42.58
N ARG A 88 -4.64 -8.66 42.55
CA ARG A 88 -3.73 -7.67 41.95
C ARG A 88 -4.06 -7.48 40.48
N LYS A 89 -4.21 -8.59 39.74
CA LYS A 89 -4.58 -8.60 38.31
C LYS A 89 -5.96 -7.99 38.05
N GLN A 90 -6.96 -8.26 38.90
CA GLN A 90 -8.28 -7.61 38.81
C GLN A 90 -8.22 -6.11 39.11
N ARG A 91 -7.46 -5.69 40.14
CA ARG A 91 -7.28 -4.27 40.48
C ARG A 91 -6.51 -3.50 39.41
N GLU A 92 -5.52 -4.14 38.80
CA GLU A 92 -4.82 -3.65 37.63
C GLU A 92 -5.80 -3.49 36.46
N LYS A 93 -6.61 -4.51 36.15
CA LYS A 93 -7.66 -4.43 35.14
C LYS A 93 -8.66 -3.29 35.41
N ILE A 94 -9.12 -3.12 36.65
CA ILE A 94 -10.04 -2.03 37.04
C ILE A 94 -9.37 -0.64 36.94
N ARG A 95 -8.07 -0.54 37.23
CA ARG A 95 -7.32 0.71 37.09
C ARG A 95 -7.07 1.06 35.62
N ASN A 96 -6.74 0.07 34.80
CA ASN A 96 -6.66 0.23 33.35
C ASN A 96 -8.05 0.60 32.80
N MET A 97 -9.14 0.00 33.29
CA MET A 97 -10.49 0.44 32.95
C MET A 97 -10.75 1.92 33.30
N LYS A 98 -10.17 2.47 34.39
CA LYS A 98 -10.28 3.90 34.72
C LYS A 98 -9.51 4.82 33.75
N SER A 99 -8.37 4.39 33.21
CA SER A 99 -7.70 5.10 32.10
C SER A 99 -8.39 4.86 30.76
N THR A 100 -9.27 3.85 30.68
CA THR A 100 -10.10 3.50 29.51
C THR A 100 -11.51 4.10 29.60
N ILE A 101 -11.82 4.94 30.60
CA ILE A 101 -13.06 5.74 30.57
C ILE A 101 -12.88 6.77 29.46
N LEU A 102 -13.30 6.38 28.26
CA LEU A 102 -13.55 7.27 27.16
C LEU A 102 -14.58 8.29 27.66
N ASP A 103 -14.19 9.54 27.86
CA ASP A 103 -15.17 10.58 28.15
C ASP A 103 -16.02 10.75 26.88
N TYR A 104 -17.19 10.12 26.88
CA TYR A 104 -18.12 10.14 25.76
C TYR A 104 -18.53 11.59 25.41
N LYS A 105 -18.50 12.50 26.38
CA LYS A 105 -18.74 13.92 26.15
C LYS A 105 -17.61 14.53 25.32
N ASP A 106 -16.35 14.19 25.60
CA ASP A 106 -15.21 14.69 24.85
C ASP A 106 -15.16 14.13 23.44
N VAL A 107 -15.45 12.83 23.26
CA VAL A 107 -15.49 12.20 21.92
C VAL A 107 -16.59 12.77 21.04
N VAL A 108 -17.77 13.05 21.61
CA VAL A 108 -18.86 13.70 20.88
C VAL A 108 -18.54 15.17 20.59
N ASN A 109 -18.04 15.91 21.57
CA ASN A 109 -17.75 17.33 21.41
C ASN A 109 -16.61 17.59 20.44
N SER A 110 -15.55 16.77 20.45
CA SER A 110 -14.40 16.93 19.56
C SER A 110 -14.79 16.80 18.09
N TYR A 111 -15.73 15.89 17.77
CA TYR A 111 -16.31 15.76 16.43
C TYR A 111 -17.25 16.92 16.10
N VAL A 112 -18.21 17.23 16.97
CA VAL A 112 -19.24 18.26 16.72
C VAL A 112 -18.63 19.65 16.51
N LYS A 113 -17.56 19.96 17.24
CA LYS A 113 -16.85 21.26 17.16
C LYS A 113 -15.69 21.26 16.15
N VAL A 114 -15.38 20.13 15.53
CA VAL A 114 -14.22 19.97 14.61
C VAL A 114 -12.89 20.39 15.28
N GLU A 115 -12.73 20.07 16.55
CA GLU A 115 -11.52 20.44 17.33
C GLU A 115 -10.37 19.41 17.17
N ASP A 116 -10.66 18.20 16.67
CA ASP A 116 -9.68 17.14 16.45
C ASP A 116 -9.36 16.95 14.96
N TRP A 117 -8.06 16.98 14.62
CA TRP A 117 -7.58 16.68 13.27
C TRP A 117 -7.99 15.29 12.78
N ARG A 118 -8.31 14.35 13.70
CA ARG A 118 -8.84 13.02 13.37
C ARG A 118 -10.16 13.06 12.60
N VAL A 119 -10.89 14.17 12.63
CA VAL A 119 -12.07 14.38 11.75
C VAL A 119 -11.67 14.31 10.26
N LYS A 120 -10.41 14.63 9.92
CA LYS A 120 -9.81 14.46 8.59
C LYS A 120 -8.79 13.31 8.53
N GLU A 121 -8.88 12.32 9.42
CA GLU A 121 -8.00 11.14 9.38
C GLU A 121 -8.13 10.37 8.06
N ASN A 122 -9.35 10.35 7.50
CA ASN A 122 -9.64 9.76 6.21
C ASN A 122 -10.40 10.78 5.35
N SER A 123 -9.83 11.19 4.22
CA SER A 123 -10.39 12.20 3.31
C SER A 123 -11.72 11.79 2.64
N THR A 124 -12.18 10.55 2.85
CA THR A 124 -13.49 10.06 2.40
C THR A 124 -14.65 10.35 3.36
N VAL A 125 -14.39 10.66 4.63
CA VAL A 125 -15.43 10.95 5.63
C VAL A 125 -15.80 12.43 5.58
N THR A 126 -17.10 12.73 5.50
CA THR A 126 -17.61 14.10 5.58
C THR A 126 -18.31 14.34 6.92
N TYR A 127 -18.33 15.60 7.37
CA TYR A 127 -19.07 15.99 8.56
C TYR A 127 -20.56 15.67 8.38
N SER A 128 -21.05 14.67 9.11
CA SER A 128 -22.41 14.17 8.99
C SER A 128 -22.78 13.33 10.21
N VAL A 129 -24.07 12.99 10.35
CA VAL A 129 -24.51 12.04 11.38
C VAL A 129 -23.85 10.66 11.19
N GLY A 130 -23.71 10.21 9.94
CA GLY A 130 -23.00 8.97 9.62
C GLY A 130 -21.54 9.02 10.08
N GLY A 131 -20.86 10.13 9.79
CA GLY A 131 -19.48 10.37 10.22
C GLY A 131 -19.33 10.42 11.74
N LEU A 132 -20.29 11.03 12.46
CA LEU A 132 -20.32 11.04 13.93
C LEU A 132 -20.41 9.62 14.49
N ILE A 133 -21.29 8.78 13.94
CA ILE A 133 -21.45 7.41 14.43
C ILE A 133 -20.18 6.59 14.18
N LEU A 134 -19.58 6.71 12.99
CA LEU A 134 -18.31 6.05 12.68
C LEU A 134 -17.18 6.52 13.61
N SER A 135 -17.08 7.82 13.89
CA SER A 135 -16.09 8.39 14.80
C SER A 135 -16.24 7.82 16.22
N ASN A 136 -17.45 7.84 16.77
CA ASN A 136 -17.73 7.35 18.13
C ASN A 136 -17.49 5.84 18.25
N SER A 137 -18.05 5.05 17.32
CA SER A 137 -17.87 3.60 17.29
C SER A 137 -16.41 3.22 17.09
N GLY A 138 -15.70 3.97 16.24
CA GLY A 138 -14.29 3.78 15.96
C GLY A 138 -13.42 4.00 17.19
N ALA A 139 -13.65 5.09 17.93
CA ALA A 139 -12.92 5.38 19.16
C ALA A 139 -13.11 4.30 20.24
N VAL A 140 -14.33 3.81 20.41
CA VAL A 140 -14.63 2.71 21.36
C VAL A 140 -13.92 1.43 20.94
N THR A 141 -14.04 1.05 19.67
CA THR A 141 -13.44 -0.19 19.14
C THR A 141 -11.92 -0.16 19.21
N ALA A 142 -11.30 0.98 18.92
CA ALA A 142 -9.86 1.13 19.00
C ALA A 142 -9.33 0.97 20.42
N ASN A 143 -10.04 1.52 21.42
CA ASN A 143 -9.69 1.31 22.82
C ASN A 143 -9.87 -0.15 23.23
N TYR A 144 -10.93 -0.82 22.79
CA TYR A 144 -11.13 -2.25 23.07
C TYR A 144 -9.97 -3.09 22.53
N TRP A 145 -9.52 -2.85 21.29
CA TRP A 145 -8.31 -3.50 20.76
C TRP A 145 -7.09 -3.28 21.66
N LEU A 146 -6.81 -2.03 22.03
CA LEU A 146 -5.59 -1.64 22.76
C LEU A 146 -5.61 -1.94 24.26
N SER A 147 -6.77 -2.27 24.84
CA SER A 147 -6.90 -2.50 26.30
C SER A 147 -7.31 -3.93 26.65
N GLU A 148 -8.12 -4.58 25.81
CA GLU A 148 -8.68 -5.90 26.11
C GLU A 148 -8.12 -7.01 25.19
N ILE A 149 -7.68 -6.68 23.97
CA ILE A 149 -7.19 -7.67 23.01
C ILE A 149 -5.67 -7.75 22.99
N TYR A 150 -5.01 -6.61 22.78
CA TYR A 150 -3.55 -6.55 22.72
C TYR A 150 -2.95 -6.46 24.12
N ASP A 151 -1.80 -7.09 24.32
CA ASP A 151 -0.98 -6.85 25.50
C ASP A 151 -0.39 -5.43 25.51
N GLU A 152 0.12 -5.07 26.69
CA GLU A 152 0.65 -3.75 26.97
C GLU A 152 1.77 -3.35 26.01
N GLU A 153 2.71 -4.25 25.64
CA GLU A 153 3.82 -3.89 24.76
C GLU A 153 3.33 -3.49 23.36
N ILE A 154 2.39 -4.24 22.78
CA ILE A 154 1.79 -3.89 21.47
C ILE A 154 1.02 -2.57 21.56
N ALA A 155 0.18 -2.46 22.59
CA ALA A 155 -0.67 -1.29 22.75
C ALA A 155 0.16 -0.02 22.94
N GLU A 156 1.23 -0.12 23.73
CA GLU A 156 2.12 0.99 24.02
C GLU A 156 3.00 1.36 22.83
N ALA A 157 3.44 0.38 22.03
CA ALA A 157 4.09 0.67 20.75
C ALA A 157 3.17 1.47 19.82
N HIS A 158 1.87 1.16 19.75
CA HIS A 158 0.93 1.99 18.98
C HIS A 158 0.77 3.40 19.59
N ARG A 159 0.52 3.49 20.91
CA ARG A 159 0.25 4.77 21.61
C ARG A 159 1.45 5.72 21.58
N ASN A 160 2.65 5.19 21.76
CA ASN A 160 3.91 5.94 21.68
C ASN A 160 4.30 6.29 20.24
N ALA A 161 3.50 5.87 19.27
CA ALA A 161 3.76 5.98 17.85
C ALA A 161 4.93 5.09 17.36
N ASP A 162 5.51 4.21 18.20
CA ASP A 162 6.29 2.97 17.90
C ASP A 162 6.16 2.47 16.46
N ILE A 163 4.92 2.08 16.26
CA ILE A 163 4.31 1.53 15.07
C ILE A 163 2.95 2.20 14.91
N HIS A 164 2.33 2.00 13.76
CA HIS A 164 0.93 2.33 13.55
C HIS A 164 0.18 1.06 13.17
N ILE A 165 -0.82 0.70 13.98
CA ILE A 165 -1.72 -0.43 13.70
C ILE A 165 -2.93 0.19 13.00
N HIS A 166 -3.14 -0.18 11.75
CA HIS A 166 -4.19 0.39 10.92
C HIS A 166 -5.57 -0.17 11.29
N ASP A 167 -6.60 0.65 11.06
CA ASP A 167 -8.03 0.29 11.15
C ASP A 167 -8.47 -0.30 12.49
N LEU A 168 -7.91 0.20 13.59
CA LEU A 168 -8.38 -0.11 14.94
C LEU A 168 -9.83 0.33 15.19
N SER A 169 -10.41 1.15 14.32
CA SER A 169 -11.80 1.59 14.39
C SER A 169 -12.83 0.49 14.11
N MET A 170 -12.40 -0.68 13.62
CA MET A 170 -13.29 -1.83 13.40
C MET A 170 -12.72 -3.11 13.99
N LEU A 171 -13.62 -3.97 14.46
CA LEU A 171 -13.29 -5.31 14.95
C LEU A 171 -13.37 -6.31 13.79
N THR A 172 -12.53 -6.15 12.77
CA THR A 172 -12.53 -6.98 11.55
C THR A 172 -11.18 -6.96 10.80
N GLY A 173 -11.10 -7.66 9.67
CA GLY A 173 -9.97 -7.66 8.73
C GLY A 173 -9.79 -6.34 7.96
N TYR A 174 -8.70 -6.23 7.18
CA TYR A 174 -8.39 -5.01 6.44
C TYR A 174 -9.08 -4.97 5.09
N CYS A 175 -8.60 -5.71 4.10
CA CYS A 175 -9.13 -5.69 2.74
C CYS A 175 -9.35 -7.11 2.19
N ALA A 176 -10.18 -7.22 1.16
CA ALA A 176 -10.49 -8.49 0.51
C ALA A 176 -10.80 -8.32 -0.99
N GLY A 177 -10.24 -9.22 -1.80
CA GLY A 177 -10.70 -9.52 -3.15
C GLY A 177 -11.77 -10.60 -3.12
N TRP A 178 -12.72 -10.50 -4.06
CA TRP A 178 -13.88 -11.39 -4.14
C TRP A 178 -13.99 -12.06 -5.50
N SER A 179 -14.35 -13.35 -5.50
CA SER A 179 -14.58 -14.08 -6.76
C SER A 179 -15.88 -13.62 -7.41
N LEU A 180 -15.76 -12.85 -8.50
CA LEU A 180 -16.91 -12.46 -9.32
C LEU A 180 -17.55 -13.70 -9.97
N LYS A 181 -16.75 -14.72 -10.31
CA LYS A 181 -17.24 -16.03 -10.78
C LYS A 181 -18.17 -16.68 -9.77
N GLN A 182 -17.83 -16.66 -8.48
CA GLN A 182 -18.69 -17.21 -7.42
C GLN A 182 -20.01 -16.44 -7.34
N LEU A 183 -19.98 -15.11 -7.37
CA LEU A 183 -21.19 -14.28 -7.37
C LEU A 183 -22.08 -14.58 -8.59
N ILE A 184 -21.49 -14.73 -9.78
CA ILE A 184 -22.20 -15.10 -11.01
C ILE A 184 -22.81 -16.50 -10.93
N SER A 185 -22.10 -17.44 -10.29
CA SER A 185 -22.51 -18.85 -10.23
C SER A 185 -23.61 -19.10 -9.20
N GLU A 186 -23.53 -18.42 -8.05
CA GLU A 186 -24.35 -18.72 -6.87
C GLU A 186 -25.38 -17.63 -6.54
N GLY A 187 -25.22 -16.42 -7.08
CA GLY A 187 -26.03 -15.26 -6.74
C GLY A 187 -25.65 -14.62 -5.41
N LEU A 188 -26.40 -13.59 -5.03
CA LEU A 188 -26.21 -12.83 -3.79
C LEU A 188 -27.12 -13.35 -2.66
N GLY A 189 -26.56 -14.00 -1.63
CA GLY A 189 -27.30 -14.44 -0.44
C GLY A 189 -26.79 -15.74 0.16
N GLY A 190 -27.71 -16.60 0.60
CA GLY A 190 -27.38 -17.87 1.25
C GLY A 190 -27.09 -17.75 2.75
N ILE A 191 -27.64 -16.71 3.41
CA ILE A 191 -27.47 -16.46 4.85
C ILE A 191 -28.83 -16.63 5.54
N THR A 192 -28.84 -17.41 6.62
CA THR A 192 -30.05 -17.67 7.41
C THR A 192 -30.71 -16.37 7.88
N GLY A 193 -32.01 -16.21 7.60
CA GLY A 193 -32.78 -15.03 7.98
C GLY A 193 -32.55 -13.80 7.09
N LYS A 194 -31.82 -13.92 5.97
CA LYS A 194 -31.65 -12.88 4.96
C LYS A 194 -32.22 -13.31 3.60
N ILE A 195 -32.62 -12.35 2.78
CA ILE A 195 -33.10 -12.60 1.43
C ILE A 195 -31.95 -13.15 0.58
N THR A 196 -32.25 -14.12 -0.27
CA THR A 196 -31.31 -14.70 -1.23
C THR A 196 -31.79 -14.44 -2.65
N SER A 197 -30.93 -13.81 -3.45
CA SER A 197 -31.13 -13.56 -4.87
C SER A 197 -30.60 -14.73 -5.69
N ALA A 198 -31.32 -15.11 -6.74
CA ALA A 198 -30.84 -16.09 -7.71
C ALA A 198 -29.60 -15.56 -8.47
N PRO A 199 -28.77 -16.46 -9.05
CA PRO A 199 -27.73 -16.08 -10.00
C PRO A 199 -28.25 -15.13 -11.08
N ALA A 200 -27.54 -14.04 -11.35
CA ALA A 200 -27.94 -13.08 -12.37
C ALA A 200 -27.92 -13.72 -13.76
N ALA A 201 -29.00 -13.54 -14.54
CA ALA A 201 -29.09 -14.00 -15.93
C ALA A 201 -28.88 -12.88 -16.96
N HIS A 202 -28.92 -11.61 -16.53
CA HIS A 202 -28.81 -10.44 -17.38
C HIS A 202 -27.78 -9.45 -16.81
N LEU A 203 -27.11 -8.69 -17.69
CA LEU A 203 -26.05 -7.76 -17.30
C LEU A 203 -26.52 -6.72 -16.26
N SER A 204 -27.71 -6.16 -16.45
CA SER A 204 -28.28 -5.16 -15.52
C SER A 204 -28.48 -5.72 -14.10
N VAL A 205 -28.92 -6.98 -14.00
CA VAL A 205 -29.10 -7.68 -12.73
C VAL A 205 -27.75 -7.99 -12.08
N LEU A 206 -26.74 -8.39 -12.86
CA LEU A 206 -25.40 -8.61 -12.35
C LEU A 206 -24.79 -7.31 -11.81
N CYS A 207 -24.86 -6.21 -12.57
CA CYS A 207 -24.41 -4.89 -12.11
C CYS A 207 -25.06 -4.51 -10.77
N ASN A 208 -26.37 -4.70 -10.63
CA ASN A 208 -27.07 -4.45 -9.37
C ASN A 208 -26.58 -5.36 -8.23
N GLN A 209 -26.40 -6.66 -8.48
CA GLN A 209 -25.87 -7.58 -7.48
C GLN A 209 -24.44 -7.22 -7.06
N MET A 210 -23.59 -6.75 -7.97
CA MET A 210 -22.23 -6.29 -7.67
C MET A 210 -22.22 -5.05 -6.77
N VAL A 211 -23.06 -4.05 -7.06
CA VAL A 211 -23.23 -2.86 -6.20
C VAL A 211 -23.64 -3.27 -4.79
N ASN A 212 -24.67 -4.13 -4.69
CA ASN A 212 -25.16 -4.61 -3.40
C ASN A 212 -24.11 -5.44 -2.65
N PHE A 213 -23.39 -6.30 -3.36
CA PHE A 213 -22.32 -7.13 -2.79
C PHE A 213 -21.22 -6.27 -2.17
N LEU A 214 -20.64 -5.32 -2.93
CA LEU A 214 -19.61 -4.41 -2.44
C LEU A 214 -20.14 -3.55 -1.28
N GLY A 215 -21.40 -3.11 -1.38
CA GLY A 215 -22.11 -2.37 -0.34
C GLY A 215 -22.34 -3.15 0.96
N ILE A 216 -22.47 -4.48 0.89
CA ILE A 216 -22.53 -5.35 2.07
C ILE A 216 -21.13 -5.55 2.64
N MET A 217 -20.15 -5.89 1.80
CA MET A 217 -18.79 -6.23 2.26
C MET A 217 -18.07 -5.07 2.93
N GLN A 218 -18.28 -3.83 2.49
CA GLN A 218 -17.75 -2.64 3.19
C GLN A 218 -18.23 -2.48 4.65
N ASN A 219 -19.28 -3.19 5.07
CA ASN A 219 -19.75 -3.17 6.45
C ASN A 219 -19.13 -4.28 7.30
N GLU A 220 -18.62 -5.34 6.66
CA GLU A 220 -17.90 -6.42 7.35
C GLU A 220 -16.36 -6.23 7.30
N TRP A 221 -15.85 -5.29 6.52
CA TRP A 221 -14.41 -5.03 6.32
C TRP A 221 -14.05 -3.56 6.48
N ALA A 222 -12.79 -3.28 6.84
CA ALA A 222 -12.34 -1.90 7.07
C ALA A 222 -11.95 -1.14 5.79
N GLY A 223 -11.27 -1.82 4.87
CA GLY A 223 -10.63 -1.27 3.69
C GLY A 223 -11.26 -1.71 2.37
N ALA A 224 -10.44 -1.78 1.32
CA ALA A 224 -10.87 -1.95 -0.06
C ALA A 224 -11.50 -3.32 -0.35
N GLN A 225 -12.54 -3.30 -1.20
CA GLN A 225 -13.28 -4.47 -1.69
C GLN A 225 -13.16 -4.55 -3.21
N ALA A 226 -12.82 -5.69 -3.78
CA ALA A 226 -12.45 -5.70 -5.19
C ALA A 226 -12.92 -6.90 -6.00
N PHE A 227 -13.09 -6.67 -7.31
CA PHE A 227 -13.37 -7.68 -8.34
C PHE A 227 -12.29 -7.73 -9.43
N SER A 228 -11.91 -8.95 -9.84
CA SER A 228 -10.89 -9.21 -10.86
C SER A 228 -11.56 -9.68 -12.13
N SER A 229 -10.88 -9.49 -13.27
CA SER A 229 -11.37 -9.91 -14.58
C SER A 229 -12.78 -9.38 -14.87
N PHE A 230 -13.01 -8.12 -14.50
CA PHE A 230 -14.33 -7.48 -14.54
C PHE A 230 -14.92 -7.50 -15.95
N ASP A 231 -14.14 -7.07 -16.94
CA ASP A 231 -14.52 -7.07 -18.35
C ASP A 231 -14.73 -8.50 -18.90
N THR A 232 -13.82 -9.41 -18.60
CA THR A 232 -13.91 -10.82 -19.02
C THR A 232 -15.19 -11.50 -18.49
N TYR A 233 -15.55 -11.29 -17.22
CA TYR A 233 -16.72 -11.91 -16.60
C TYR A 233 -18.05 -11.27 -17.02
N LEU A 234 -18.06 -9.99 -17.42
CA LEU A 234 -19.28 -9.31 -17.88
C LEU A 234 -19.58 -9.57 -19.36
N ALA A 235 -18.56 -9.81 -20.19
CA ALA A 235 -18.72 -9.99 -21.64
C ALA A 235 -19.72 -11.09 -22.06
N PRO A 236 -19.80 -12.26 -21.39
CA PRO A 236 -20.80 -13.28 -21.71
C PRO A 236 -22.25 -12.81 -21.59
N PHE A 237 -22.56 -11.93 -20.64
CA PHE A 237 -23.92 -11.41 -20.45
C PHE A 237 -24.35 -10.52 -21.61
N VAL A 238 -23.41 -9.75 -22.16
CA VAL A 238 -23.63 -8.95 -23.38
C VAL A 238 -23.89 -9.88 -24.57
N LYS A 239 -23.16 -10.99 -24.66
CA LYS A 239 -23.27 -11.95 -25.77
C LYS A 239 -24.59 -12.72 -25.75
N VAL A 240 -25.00 -13.22 -24.59
CA VAL A 240 -26.23 -14.02 -24.43
C VAL A 240 -27.47 -13.21 -24.76
N ASP A 241 -27.53 -11.95 -24.31
CA ASP A 241 -28.67 -11.07 -24.53
C ASP A 241 -28.59 -10.29 -25.86
N ASP A 242 -27.51 -10.47 -26.65
CA ASP A 242 -27.20 -9.71 -27.87
C ASP A 242 -27.35 -8.19 -27.68
N LEU A 243 -26.79 -7.67 -26.58
CA LEU A 243 -27.01 -6.29 -26.17
C LEU A 243 -26.36 -5.30 -27.13
N THR A 244 -27.09 -4.22 -27.40
CA THR A 244 -26.56 -3.07 -28.12
C THR A 244 -25.65 -2.22 -27.22
N TYR A 245 -24.74 -1.45 -27.83
CA TYR A 245 -23.85 -0.56 -27.08
C TYR A 245 -24.57 0.38 -26.09
N PRO A 246 -25.69 1.06 -26.45
CA PRO A 246 -26.43 1.88 -25.51
C PRO A 246 -26.97 1.12 -24.28
N GLU A 247 -27.34 -0.16 -24.44
CA GLU A 247 -27.82 -0.99 -23.33
C GLU A 247 -26.67 -1.39 -22.41
N VAL A 248 -25.53 -1.77 -22.96
CA VAL A 248 -24.31 -2.04 -22.19
C VAL A 248 -23.89 -0.79 -21.42
N LYS A 249 -23.82 0.37 -22.08
CA LYS A 249 -23.45 1.63 -21.44
C LYS A 249 -24.35 1.97 -20.26
N LYS A 250 -25.67 1.83 -20.38
CA LYS A 250 -26.61 2.05 -19.26
C LYS A 250 -26.39 1.08 -18.09
N CYS A 251 -26.06 -0.17 -18.36
CA CYS A 251 -25.79 -1.15 -17.30
C CYS A 251 -24.50 -0.79 -16.53
N ILE A 252 -23.45 -0.40 -17.24
CA ILE A 252 -22.17 0.02 -16.63
C ILE A 252 -22.32 1.36 -15.90
N GLU A 253 -23.09 2.30 -16.44
CA GLU A 253 -23.42 3.57 -15.80
C GLU A 253 -24.11 3.35 -14.46
N SER A 254 -25.13 2.48 -14.44
CA SER A 254 -25.83 2.12 -13.20
C SER A 254 -24.88 1.53 -12.15
N PHE A 255 -23.92 0.70 -12.56
CA PHE A 255 -22.90 0.15 -11.66
C PHE A 255 -21.98 1.24 -11.10
N ILE A 256 -21.40 2.08 -11.96
CA ILE A 256 -20.49 3.17 -11.55
C ILE A 256 -21.20 4.14 -10.61
N TYR A 257 -22.43 4.54 -10.92
CA TYR A 257 -23.20 5.46 -10.07
C TYR A 257 -23.52 4.80 -8.72
N GLY A 258 -23.88 3.51 -8.75
CA GLY A 258 -24.15 2.72 -7.55
C GLY A 258 -22.96 2.68 -6.58
N VAL A 259 -21.75 2.41 -7.07
CA VAL A 259 -20.56 2.30 -6.21
C VAL A 259 -19.92 3.64 -5.81
N ASN A 260 -20.32 4.76 -6.43
CA ASN A 260 -19.92 6.10 -5.97
C ASN A 260 -20.95 6.75 -5.05
N THR A 261 -22.12 6.14 -4.87
CA THR A 261 -23.15 6.66 -3.97
C THR A 261 -22.88 6.19 -2.53
N PRO A 262 -22.86 7.10 -1.53
CA PRO A 262 -22.64 6.73 -0.14
C PRO A 262 -23.67 5.72 0.36
N SER A 263 -23.20 4.61 0.92
CA SER A 263 -24.05 3.55 1.48
C SER A 263 -23.65 3.17 2.91
N ARG A 264 -22.37 3.24 3.26
CA ARG A 264 -21.87 2.98 4.62
C ARG A 264 -22.29 4.10 5.57
N TRP A 265 -23.28 3.81 6.42
CA TRP A 265 -23.86 4.76 7.39
C TRP A 265 -24.26 6.12 6.76
N GLY A 266 -24.47 6.15 5.44
CA GLY A 266 -24.78 7.35 4.66
C GLY A 266 -23.64 8.35 4.46
N THR A 267 -22.38 8.01 4.76
CA THR A 267 -21.26 8.99 4.67
C THR A 267 -20.10 8.58 3.76
N GLN A 268 -19.95 7.29 3.42
CA GLN A 268 -18.86 6.81 2.57
C GLN A 268 -19.42 5.90 1.46
N ALA A 269 -18.88 6.08 0.26
CA ALA A 269 -19.02 5.13 -0.83
C ALA A 269 -18.13 3.90 -0.58
N PRO A 270 -18.50 2.70 -1.07
CA PRO A 270 -17.64 1.54 -0.97
C PRO A 270 -16.28 1.80 -1.60
N PHE A 271 -15.21 1.69 -0.82
CA PHE A 271 -13.85 1.70 -1.36
C PHE A 271 -13.72 0.45 -2.22
N SER A 272 -13.86 0.63 -3.53
CA SER A 272 -13.87 -0.47 -4.48
C SER A 272 -12.77 -0.35 -5.53
N ASN A 273 -12.23 -1.50 -5.91
CA ASN A 273 -11.26 -1.63 -7.00
C ASN A 273 -11.77 -2.67 -8.01
N ILE A 274 -11.47 -2.45 -9.28
CA ILE A 274 -11.66 -3.48 -10.31
C ILE A 274 -10.38 -3.65 -11.13
N THR A 275 -10.10 -4.89 -11.51
CA THR A 275 -9.07 -5.20 -12.49
C THR A 275 -9.73 -5.57 -13.81
N LEU A 276 -9.27 -4.94 -14.88
CA LEU A 276 -9.70 -5.17 -16.25
C LEU A 276 -8.55 -5.84 -17.01
N ASP A 277 -8.86 -6.95 -17.67
CA ASP A 277 -7.85 -7.78 -18.30
C ASP A 277 -7.39 -7.20 -19.64
N TRP A 278 -8.24 -6.40 -20.32
CA TRP A 278 -8.05 -5.88 -21.68
C TRP A 278 -8.02 -6.94 -22.78
N THR A 279 -7.45 -8.10 -22.49
CA THR A 279 -7.44 -9.31 -23.30
C THR A 279 -7.85 -10.49 -22.43
N VAL A 280 -8.70 -11.37 -22.97
CA VAL A 280 -9.17 -12.55 -22.23
C VAL A 280 -7.95 -13.36 -21.77
N PRO A 281 -7.76 -13.55 -20.45
CA PRO A 281 -6.62 -14.28 -19.91
C PRO A 281 -6.59 -15.75 -20.38
N ASP A 282 -5.39 -16.29 -20.63
CA ASP A 282 -5.21 -17.66 -21.14
C ASP A 282 -5.86 -18.74 -20.24
N ASP A 283 -5.86 -18.52 -18.93
CA ASP A 283 -6.44 -19.45 -17.95
C ASP A 283 -7.98 -19.39 -17.88
N LEU A 284 -8.60 -18.34 -18.44
CA LEU A 284 -10.05 -18.24 -18.64
C LEU A 284 -10.47 -18.55 -20.07
N ALA A 285 -9.59 -18.31 -21.05
CA ALA A 285 -9.90 -18.33 -22.48
C ALA A 285 -10.64 -19.59 -22.93
N GLU A 286 -10.21 -20.76 -22.44
CA GLU A 286 -10.75 -22.05 -22.85
C GLU A 286 -11.90 -22.56 -21.95
N LEU A 287 -12.21 -21.86 -20.85
CA LEU A 287 -13.28 -22.25 -19.94
C LEU A 287 -14.65 -21.87 -20.54
N PRO A 288 -15.70 -22.67 -20.29
CA PRO A 288 -17.06 -22.29 -20.65
C PRO A 288 -17.45 -21.02 -19.91
N ALA A 289 -18.09 -20.09 -20.63
CA ALA A 289 -18.63 -18.88 -20.03
C ALA A 289 -19.79 -19.22 -19.08
N ILE A 290 -20.02 -18.42 -18.05
CA ILE A 290 -21.09 -18.64 -17.07
C ILE A 290 -22.06 -17.47 -17.07
N VAL A 291 -23.36 -17.76 -17.24
CA VAL A 291 -24.47 -16.79 -17.17
C VAL A 291 -25.65 -17.47 -16.46
N GLY A 292 -26.33 -16.78 -15.54
CA GLY A 292 -27.48 -17.34 -14.81
C GLY A 292 -27.14 -18.57 -13.97
N GLY A 293 -25.89 -18.69 -13.50
CA GLY A 293 -25.41 -19.86 -12.77
C GLY A 293 -25.22 -21.12 -13.63
N LYS A 294 -25.19 -20.99 -14.96
CA LYS A 294 -25.06 -22.11 -15.91
C LYS A 294 -23.90 -21.89 -16.87
N GLU A 295 -23.23 -22.97 -17.24
CA GLU A 295 -22.24 -22.97 -18.31
C GLU A 295 -22.91 -22.79 -19.67
N MET A 296 -22.32 -21.95 -20.51
CA MET A 296 -22.75 -21.67 -21.88
C MET A 296 -22.06 -22.62 -22.86
N ASP A 297 -22.60 -22.70 -24.08
CA ASP A 297 -22.05 -23.49 -25.18
C ASP A 297 -20.84 -22.82 -25.88
N PHE A 298 -20.45 -21.63 -25.44
CA PHE A 298 -19.28 -20.88 -25.88
C PHE A 298 -18.30 -20.60 -24.72
N ARG A 299 -17.07 -20.25 -25.07
CA ARG A 299 -15.96 -20.00 -24.13
C ARG A 299 -15.72 -18.50 -23.94
N TYR A 300 -14.99 -18.13 -22.89
CA TYR A 300 -14.66 -16.71 -22.64
C TYR A 300 -13.89 -16.05 -23.80
N LYS A 301 -12.99 -16.79 -24.47
CA LYS A 301 -12.26 -16.27 -25.64
C LYS A 301 -13.17 -15.85 -26.80
N ASP A 302 -14.37 -16.41 -26.87
CA ASP A 302 -15.33 -16.11 -27.93
C ASP A 302 -16.09 -14.79 -27.69
N CYS A 303 -15.84 -14.10 -26.58
CA CYS A 303 -16.54 -12.87 -26.16
C CYS A 303 -15.71 -11.58 -26.33
N ARG A 304 -14.70 -11.59 -27.21
CA ARG A 304 -13.78 -10.45 -27.38
C ARG A 304 -14.52 -9.15 -27.73
N LYS A 305 -15.44 -9.22 -28.70
CA LYS A 305 -16.22 -8.06 -29.17
C LYS A 305 -17.04 -7.45 -28.03
N GLU A 306 -17.65 -8.29 -27.22
CA GLU A 306 -18.47 -7.89 -26.08
C GLU A 306 -17.64 -7.30 -24.95
N MET A 307 -16.45 -7.87 -24.70
CA MET A 307 -15.48 -7.34 -23.75
C MET A 307 -14.97 -5.95 -24.16
N ASP A 308 -14.71 -5.74 -25.45
CA ASP A 308 -14.35 -4.42 -26.00
C ASP A 308 -15.49 -3.41 -25.80
N MET A 309 -16.75 -3.86 -25.89
CA MET A 309 -17.94 -3.05 -25.65
C MET A 309 -18.07 -2.63 -24.16
N VAL A 310 -17.82 -3.55 -23.23
CA VAL A 310 -17.79 -3.28 -21.78
C VAL A 310 -16.70 -2.27 -21.44
N ASN A 311 -15.49 -2.46 -21.98
CA ASN A 311 -14.37 -1.54 -21.79
C ASN A 311 -14.70 -0.13 -22.32
N LYS A 312 -15.22 -0.03 -23.54
CA LYS A 312 -15.65 1.23 -24.13
C LYS A 312 -16.65 1.97 -23.24
N ALA A 313 -17.70 1.27 -22.81
CA ALA A 313 -18.74 1.83 -21.94
C ALA A 313 -18.14 2.35 -20.63
N PHE A 314 -17.34 1.52 -19.95
CA PHE A 314 -16.70 1.89 -18.69
C PHE A 314 -15.83 3.15 -18.84
N ILE A 315 -14.95 3.19 -19.84
CA ILE A 315 -14.02 4.29 -20.03
C ILE A 315 -14.76 5.58 -20.40
N GLU A 316 -15.76 5.53 -21.28
CA GLU A 316 -16.55 6.71 -21.63
C GLU A 316 -17.21 7.35 -20.40
N ILE A 317 -17.83 6.54 -19.53
CA ILE A 317 -18.49 7.04 -18.31
C ILE A 317 -17.47 7.66 -17.35
N MET A 318 -16.28 7.04 -17.22
CA MET A 318 -15.21 7.59 -16.39
C MET A 318 -14.63 8.90 -16.95
N ILE A 319 -14.63 9.09 -18.28
CA ILE A 319 -14.24 10.35 -18.94
C ILE A 319 -15.31 11.43 -18.79
N GLU A 320 -16.59 11.06 -18.84
CA GLU A 320 -17.73 11.98 -18.66
C GLU A 320 -17.72 12.58 -17.25
N GLY A 321 -17.45 11.75 -16.23
CA GLY A 321 -17.43 12.17 -14.83
C GLY A 321 -18.82 12.37 -14.24
N ASP A 322 -18.88 12.94 -13.03
CA ASP A 322 -20.13 13.30 -12.37
C ASP A 322 -20.83 14.47 -13.09
N ALA A 323 -22.07 14.77 -12.67
CA ALA A 323 -22.86 15.85 -13.25
C ALA A 323 -22.21 17.26 -13.15
N ASN A 324 -21.15 17.42 -12.34
CA ASN A 324 -20.39 18.65 -12.17
C ASN A 324 -18.99 18.57 -12.82
N GLY A 325 -18.69 17.50 -13.56
CA GLY A 325 -17.41 17.28 -14.24
C GLY A 325 -16.28 16.71 -13.37
N ARG A 326 -16.57 16.27 -12.14
CA ARG A 326 -15.60 15.56 -11.27
C ARG A 326 -15.35 14.16 -11.82
N GLY A 327 -14.12 13.68 -11.78
CA GLY A 327 -13.85 12.27 -12.06
C GLY A 327 -14.52 11.36 -11.02
N PHE A 328 -15.07 10.23 -11.45
CA PHE A 328 -15.53 9.19 -10.53
C PHE A 328 -14.34 8.60 -9.77
N GLN A 329 -14.52 8.37 -8.47
CA GLN A 329 -13.46 7.88 -7.59
C GLN A 329 -13.42 6.35 -7.55
N TYR A 330 -14.59 5.73 -7.72
CA TYR A 330 -14.79 4.30 -7.63
C TYR A 330 -15.50 3.74 -8.87
N PRO A 331 -15.37 2.44 -9.14
CA PRO A 331 -14.28 1.62 -8.63
C PRO A 331 -12.94 2.16 -9.17
N ILE A 332 -11.85 2.02 -8.42
CA ILE A 332 -10.52 2.36 -8.93
C ILE A 332 -10.15 1.30 -9.98
N PRO A 333 -10.00 1.67 -11.27
CA PRO A 333 -9.70 0.71 -12.31
C PRO A 333 -8.20 0.46 -12.42
N THR A 334 -7.85 -0.79 -12.69
CA THR A 334 -6.49 -1.23 -12.98
C THR A 334 -6.47 -2.00 -14.28
N TYR A 335 -5.65 -1.57 -15.24
CA TYR A 335 -5.42 -2.27 -16.49
C TYR A 335 -4.07 -2.96 -16.50
N SER A 336 -4.05 -4.19 -17.00
CA SER A 336 -2.85 -5.00 -17.18
C SER A 336 -2.15 -4.64 -18.49
N ILE A 337 -0.88 -4.24 -18.43
CA ILE A 337 -0.04 -4.01 -19.61
C ILE A 337 0.86 -5.22 -19.81
N THR A 338 0.51 -6.07 -20.77
CA THR A 338 1.23 -7.29 -21.12
C THR A 338 2.19 -7.08 -22.30
N LYS A 339 3.03 -8.09 -22.59
CA LYS A 339 4.00 -8.06 -23.69
C LYS A 339 3.33 -7.94 -25.07
N ASP A 340 2.10 -8.44 -25.18
CA ASP A 340 1.25 -8.48 -26.37
C ASP A 340 0.19 -7.36 -26.38
N PHE A 341 0.25 -6.40 -25.45
CA PHE A 341 -0.67 -5.26 -25.44
C PHE A 341 -0.65 -4.53 -26.78
N ASP A 342 -1.83 -4.38 -27.40
CA ASP A 342 -1.97 -3.69 -28.68
C ASP A 342 -1.88 -2.17 -28.48
N TRP A 343 -0.80 -1.56 -28.97
CA TRP A 343 -0.58 -0.11 -28.94
C TRP A 343 -1.10 0.61 -30.20
N SER A 344 -1.82 -0.10 -31.08
CA SER A 344 -2.34 0.47 -32.31
C SER A 344 -3.44 1.51 -32.06
N ASP A 345 -3.71 2.32 -33.07
CA ASP A 345 -4.66 3.43 -32.99
C ASP A 345 -6.12 2.95 -33.10
N THR A 346 -6.61 2.29 -32.05
CA THR A 346 -7.99 1.82 -31.92
C THR A 346 -8.84 2.81 -31.11
N GLU A 347 -10.17 2.76 -31.28
CA GLU A 347 -11.09 3.60 -30.51
C GLU A 347 -10.92 3.40 -28.99
N ASN A 348 -10.83 2.14 -28.53
CA ASN A 348 -10.65 1.84 -27.12
C ASN A 348 -9.30 2.32 -26.58
N ASN A 349 -8.21 2.22 -27.35
CA ASN A 349 -6.91 2.77 -26.95
C ASN A 349 -6.96 4.30 -26.81
N ARG A 350 -7.55 5.00 -27.78
CA ARG A 350 -7.76 6.45 -27.69
C ARG A 350 -8.49 6.83 -26.40
N LEU A 351 -9.58 6.12 -26.09
CA LEU A 351 -10.38 6.35 -24.89
C LEU A 351 -9.58 6.06 -23.61
N LEU A 352 -8.91 4.91 -23.51
CA LEU A 352 -8.13 4.52 -22.33
C LEU A 352 -7.08 5.58 -21.97
N PHE A 353 -6.34 6.05 -22.96
CA PHE A 353 -5.29 7.04 -22.74
C PHE A 353 -5.81 8.47 -22.64
N GLU A 354 -6.99 8.79 -23.19
CA GLU A 354 -7.68 10.06 -22.93
C GLU A 354 -8.16 10.15 -21.47
N MET A 355 -8.74 9.06 -20.94
CA MET A 355 -9.09 8.93 -19.53
C MET A 355 -7.87 9.11 -18.62
N THR A 356 -6.75 8.49 -19.01
CA THR A 356 -5.45 8.60 -18.32
C THR A 356 -4.94 10.03 -18.33
N ALA A 357 -4.93 10.68 -19.50
CA ALA A 357 -4.46 12.06 -19.64
C ALA A 357 -5.31 13.03 -18.81
N LYS A 358 -6.64 12.86 -18.82
CA LYS A 358 -7.58 13.78 -18.19
C LYS A 358 -7.66 13.63 -16.67
N TYR A 359 -7.90 12.42 -16.17
CA TYR A 359 -8.18 12.18 -14.75
C TYR A 359 -7.10 11.36 -14.05
N GLY A 360 -6.04 10.95 -14.75
CA GLY A 360 -4.99 10.13 -14.16
C GLY A 360 -5.42 8.71 -13.80
N THR A 361 -6.57 8.27 -14.29
CA THR A 361 -7.09 6.91 -14.12
C THR A 361 -6.97 6.22 -15.48
N PRO A 362 -6.50 4.96 -15.55
CA PRO A 362 -6.44 3.95 -14.50
C PRO A 362 -5.06 3.83 -13.85
N TYR A 363 -4.94 2.83 -12.96
CA TYR A 363 -3.65 2.22 -12.64
C TYR A 363 -3.19 1.32 -13.77
N PHE A 364 -1.88 1.26 -14.00
CA PHE A 364 -1.28 0.31 -14.92
C PHE A 364 -0.44 -0.72 -14.15
N SER A 365 -0.73 -2.00 -14.38
CA SER A 365 0.08 -3.10 -13.88
C SER A 365 1.07 -3.54 -14.96
N ASN A 366 2.37 -3.49 -14.67
CA ASN A 366 3.41 -3.77 -15.66
C ASN A 366 3.79 -5.25 -15.72
N TYR A 367 3.36 -5.97 -16.76
CA TYR A 367 3.75 -7.36 -17.00
C TYR A 367 4.81 -7.51 -18.11
N ILE A 368 5.24 -6.41 -18.75
CA ILE A 368 6.23 -6.46 -19.85
C ILE A 368 7.58 -6.95 -19.33
N ASN A 369 8.08 -6.35 -18.25
CA ASN A 369 9.38 -6.64 -17.66
C ASN A 369 9.28 -7.43 -16.35
N SER A 370 8.25 -8.28 -16.23
CA SER A 370 8.04 -9.14 -15.06
C SER A 370 8.19 -10.62 -15.40
N ASP A 371 8.57 -11.37 -14.38
CA ASP A 371 8.49 -12.82 -14.27
C ASP A 371 7.06 -13.36 -14.09
N MET A 372 6.07 -12.48 -13.88
CA MET A 372 4.66 -12.83 -13.65
C MET A 372 3.78 -12.57 -14.88
N GLN A 373 2.67 -13.28 -14.97
CA GLN A 373 1.56 -13.04 -15.91
C GLN A 373 0.31 -12.56 -15.16
N PRO A 374 -0.67 -11.93 -15.84
CA PRO A 374 -1.93 -11.52 -15.21
C PRO A 374 -2.66 -12.64 -14.45
N SER A 375 -2.59 -13.87 -14.96
CA SER A 375 -3.17 -15.06 -14.32
C SER A 375 -2.51 -15.45 -12.98
N ASP A 376 -1.24 -15.09 -12.78
CA ASP A 376 -0.51 -15.38 -11.54
C ASP A 376 -0.96 -14.51 -10.36
N VAL A 377 -1.54 -13.33 -10.65
CA VAL A 377 -1.91 -12.34 -9.64
C VAL A 377 -3.30 -11.77 -9.92
N ARG A 378 -4.33 -12.46 -9.44
CA ARG A 378 -5.69 -11.92 -9.34
C ARG A 378 -5.93 -11.16 -8.02
N SER A 379 -4.86 -10.94 -7.25
CA SER A 379 -4.90 -10.35 -5.91
C SER A 379 -5.22 -8.86 -5.96
N MET A 380 -6.25 -8.46 -5.23
CA MET A 380 -6.94 -7.22 -5.51
C MET A 380 -6.74 -6.15 -4.47
N CYS A 381 -6.39 -4.96 -4.98
CA CYS A 381 -5.95 -3.71 -4.34
C CYS A 381 -4.44 -3.46 -4.53
N CYS A 382 -3.62 -4.52 -4.50
CA CYS A 382 -2.17 -4.44 -4.51
C CYS A 382 -1.56 -5.74 -5.08
N ARG A 383 -0.94 -5.69 -6.27
CA ARG A 383 -0.09 -6.76 -6.86
C ARG A 383 0.81 -7.34 -5.80
N LEU A 384 0.48 -8.58 -5.49
CA LEU A 384 1.22 -9.45 -4.62
C LEU A 384 2.29 -10.14 -5.46
N ARG A 385 3.55 -9.89 -5.11
CA ARG A 385 4.68 -10.67 -5.58
C ARG A 385 4.81 -11.89 -4.66
N LEU A 386 3.93 -12.85 -4.88
CA LEU A 386 3.91 -14.12 -4.16
C LEU A 386 4.95 -15.08 -4.72
N ASP A 387 5.74 -15.72 -3.87
CA ASP A 387 6.33 -17.01 -4.26
C ASP A 387 5.18 -18.04 -4.27
N LEU A 388 4.69 -18.32 -5.47
CA LEU A 388 3.61 -19.27 -5.70
C LEU A 388 3.89 -20.66 -5.08
N ARG A 389 5.15 -21.02 -4.78
CA ARG A 389 5.50 -22.28 -4.10
C ARG A 389 4.95 -22.35 -2.68
N GLU A 390 4.91 -21.24 -1.96
CA GLU A 390 4.43 -21.18 -0.56
C GLU A 390 2.90 -21.24 -0.50
N LEU A 391 2.19 -20.60 -1.43
CA LEU A 391 0.74 -20.76 -1.59
C LEU A 391 0.37 -22.19 -2.00
N ARG A 392 1.10 -22.78 -2.96
CA ARG A 392 0.89 -24.17 -3.43
C ARG A 392 0.94 -25.18 -2.27
N LYS A 393 1.80 -24.98 -1.29
CA LYS A 393 1.89 -25.85 -0.09
C LYS A 393 0.65 -25.76 0.80
N LYS A 394 -0.03 -24.60 0.86
CA LYS A 394 -1.22 -24.41 1.71
C LYS A 394 -2.55 -24.65 0.99
N THR A 395 -2.67 -24.30 -0.29
CA THR A 395 -3.95 -24.35 -1.02
C THR A 395 -4.16 -25.63 -1.82
N GLY A 396 -3.15 -26.52 -1.88
CA GLY A 396 -3.32 -27.86 -2.46
C GLY A 396 -3.58 -27.90 -3.97
N GLY A 397 -3.38 -26.80 -4.71
CA GLY A 397 -3.60 -26.76 -6.16
C GLY A 397 -3.24 -25.43 -6.83
N TYR A 398 -3.12 -25.46 -8.16
CA TYR A 398 -2.79 -24.30 -9.01
C TYR A 398 -3.96 -23.33 -9.23
N PHE A 399 -5.18 -23.71 -8.87
CA PHE A 399 -6.40 -22.99 -9.25
C PHE A 399 -7.21 -22.58 -8.02
N GLY A 400 -7.53 -21.29 -7.89
CA GLY A 400 -8.62 -20.81 -7.03
C GLY A 400 -8.28 -19.83 -5.91
N SER A 401 -7.03 -19.70 -5.45
CA SER A 401 -6.70 -18.81 -4.33
C SER A 401 -6.44 -17.35 -4.72
N GLY A 402 -6.23 -17.06 -6.01
CA GLY A 402 -5.88 -15.72 -6.50
C GLY A 402 -7.00 -14.69 -6.36
N GLU A 403 -8.27 -15.10 -6.39
CA GLU A 403 -9.44 -14.21 -6.36
C GLU A 403 -10.00 -13.96 -4.94
N SER A 404 -9.49 -14.67 -3.92
CA SER A 404 -10.01 -14.69 -2.55
C SER A 404 -8.90 -14.47 -1.53
N THR A 405 -8.16 -13.39 -1.77
CA THR A 405 -6.99 -12.97 -0.98
C THR A 405 -7.13 -11.51 -0.61
N GLY A 406 -6.33 -11.06 0.34
CA GLY A 406 -6.42 -9.74 0.96
C GLY A 406 -5.51 -9.70 2.18
N SER A 407 -5.79 -8.80 3.12
CA SER A 407 -5.02 -8.70 4.35
C SER A 407 -5.92 -8.68 5.58
N VAL A 408 -5.51 -9.40 6.63
CA VAL A 408 -6.20 -9.35 7.94
C VAL A 408 -5.89 -8.05 8.68
N GLY A 409 -4.80 -7.37 8.32
CA GLY A 409 -4.34 -6.15 9.00
C GLY A 409 -3.00 -5.67 8.48
N VAL A 410 -2.79 -4.36 8.60
CA VAL A 410 -1.53 -3.69 8.26
C VAL A 410 -0.95 -3.06 9.53
N VAL A 411 0.37 -3.20 9.71
CA VAL A 411 1.13 -2.48 10.73
C VAL A 411 2.31 -1.77 10.07
N THR A 412 2.42 -0.46 10.27
CA THR A 412 3.51 0.36 9.71
C THR A 412 4.53 0.70 10.77
N ILE A 413 5.81 0.45 10.49
CA ILE A 413 6.94 0.74 11.37
C ILE A 413 7.49 2.15 11.09
N ASN A 414 7.72 2.93 12.16
CA ASN A 414 8.27 4.28 12.08
C ASN A 414 9.81 4.27 11.95
N MET A 415 10.30 4.23 10.71
CA MET A 415 11.72 4.15 10.42
C MET A 415 12.52 5.40 10.82
N PRO A 416 12.03 6.64 10.63
CA PRO A 416 12.72 7.85 11.07
C PRO A 416 13.09 7.83 12.54
N ARG A 417 12.17 7.40 13.42
CA ARG A 417 12.48 7.32 14.85
C ARG A 417 13.52 6.26 15.17
N ILE A 418 13.44 5.07 14.55
CA ILE A 418 14.44 4.03 14.76
C ILE A 418 15.82 4.57 14.39
N ALA A 419 15.95 5.20 13.22
CA ALA A 419 17.19 5.82 12.77
C ALA A 419 17.70 6.91 13.73
N TYR A 420 16.81 7.79 14.19
CA TYR A 420 17.18 8.88 15.11
C TYR A 420 17.70 8.39 16.46
N LEU A 421 17.10 7.33 17.01
CA LEU A 421 17.45 6.78 18.32
C LEU A 421 18.65 5.82 18.28
N SER A 422 19.10 5.42 17.10
CA SER A 422 20.16 4.44 16.94
C SER A 422 21.54 5.09 16.99
N ALA A 423 22.46 4.50 17.76
CA ALA A 423 23.84 4.95 17.80
C ALA A 423 24.56 4.66 16.46
N ASP A 424 24.33 3.46 15.93
CA ASP A 424 24.92 2.93 14.71
C ASP A 424 23.94 2.00 13.99
N LYS A 425 24.42 1.42 12.89
CA LYS A 425 23.64 0.53 12.02
C LYS A 425 23.22 -0.77 12.70
N GLU A 426 24.01 -1.31 13.63
CA GLU A 426 23.66 -2.54 14.35
C GLU A 426 22.53 -2.27 15.36
N ASP A 427 22.61 -1.14 16.09
CA ASP A 427 21.52 -0.73 16.99
C ASP A 427 20.21 -0.46 16.22
N PHE A 428 20.30 0.04 14.98
CA PHE A 428 19.15 0.21 14.10
C PHE A 428 18.44 -1.11 13.82
N TYR A 429 19.17 -2.14 13.38
CA TYR A 429 18.56 -3.43 13.06
C TYR A 429 18.00 -4.12 14.29
N ARG A 430 18.70 -4.06 15.44
CA ARG A 430 18.18 -4.58 16.71
C ARG A 430 16.84 -3.95 17.11
N ARG A 431 16.68 -2.64 16.88
CA ARG A 431 15.43 -1.92 17.14
C ARG A 431 14.35 -2.23 16.11
N LEU A 432 14.73 -2.35 14.84
CA LEU A 432 13.83 -2.76 13.75
C LEU A 432 13.29 -4.16 14.02
N ASP A 433 14.13 -5.12 14.40
CA ASP A 433 13.74 -6.49 14.74
C ASP A 433 12.72 -6.50 15.87
N LYS A 434 12.97 -5.73 16.95
CA LYS A 434 11.99 -5.59 18.02
C LYS A 434 10.63 -5.09 17.51
N MET A 435 10.63 -4.07 16.64
CA MET A 435 9.37 -3.54 16.10
C MET A 435 8.68 -4.52 15.13
N MET A 436 9.46 -5.27 14.35
CA MET A 436 8.97 -6.34 13.48
C MET A 436 8.32 -7.46 14.31
N ASP A 437 8.94 -7.89 15.42
CA ASP A 437 8.42 -8.93 16.30
C ASP A 437 7.07 -8.53 16.91
N ILE A 438 6.98 -7.30 17.43
CA ILE A 438 5.74 -6.74 17.99
C ILE A 438 4.67 -6.64 16.91
N SER A 439 5.03 -6.17 15.71
CA SER A 439 4.11 -6.05 14.57
C SER A 439 3.56 -7.42 14.15
N ALA A 440 4.43 -8.42 13.97
CA ALA A 440 4.06 -9.77 13.58
C ALA A 440 3.15 -10.44 14.62
N ARG A 441 3.48 -10.27 15.91
CA ARG A 441 2.69 -10.77 17.05
C ARG A 441 1.31 -10.11 17.12
N SER A 442 1.21 -8.80 16.90
CA SER A 442 -0.07 -8.09 16.86
C SER A 442 -0.98 -8.61 15.73
N LEU A 443 -0.41 -8.86 14.55
CA LEU A 443 -1.15 -9.39 13.40
C LEU A 443 -1.60 -10.84 13.63
N LYS A 444 -0.79 -11.66 14.32
CA LYS A 444 -1.18 -13.01 14.74
C LYS A 444 -2.37 -12.99 15.69
N ILE A 445 -2.32 -12.14 16.71
CA ILE A 445 -3.44 -11.96 17.67
C ILE A 445 -4.70 -11.51 16.93
N LYS A 446 -4.57 -10.49 16.06
CA LYS A 446 -5.69 -9.99 15.24
C LYS A 446 -6.32 -11.13 14.44
N ARG A 447 -5.51 -11.91 13.70
CA ARG A 447 -5.97 -13.06 12.92
C ARG A 447 -6.74 -14.06 13.76
N GLN A 448 -6.21 -14.44 14.93
CA GLN A 448 -6.88 -15.39 15.84
C GLN A 448 -8.24 -14.87 16.31
N VAL A 449 -8.31 -13.60 16.71
CA VAL A 449 -9.54 -12.96 17.18
C VAL A 449 -10.59 -12.92 16.08
N ILE A 450 -10.26 -12.38 14.89
CA ILE A 450 -11.24 -12.30 13.80
C ILE A 450 -11.63 -13.68 13.27
N THR A 451 -10.73 -14.67 13.28
CA THR A 451 -11.07 -16.05 12.89
C THR A 451 -12.07 -16.66 13.87
N ARG A 452 -11.89 -16.43 15.18
CA ARG A 452 -12.86 -16.86 16.18
C ARG A 452 -14.22 -16.21 15.95
N LEU A 453 -14.25 -14.88 15.79
CA LEU A 453 -15.49 -14.13 15.55
C LEU A 453 -16.19 -14.53 14.24
N LEU A 454 -15.42 -14.86 13.19
CA LEU A 454 -15.94 -15.42 11.94
C LEU A 454 -16.67 -16.74 12.18
N ASN A 455 -16.08 -17.64 12.97
CA ASN A 455 -16.67 -18.94 13.29
C ASN A 455 -17.86 -18.83 14.27
N GLU A 456 -17.87 -17.82 15.13
CA GLU A 456 -19.00 -17.48 16.00
C GLU A 456 -20.17 -16.80 15.25
N GLY A 457 -19.96 -16.41 13.99
CA GLY A 457 -21.00 -15.89 13.10
C GLY A 457 -21.09 -14.35 13.04
N LEU A 458 -20.06 -13.62 13.48
CA LEU A 458 -20.04 -12.15 13.42
C LEU A 458 -20.00 -11.60 11.98
N TYR A 459 -19.40 -12.34 11.05
CA TYR A 459 -19.24 -11.94 9.63
C TYR A 459 -19.95 -12.94 8.71
N PRO A 460 -21.30 -12.97 8.70
CA PRO A 460 -22.05 -14.00 7.98
C PRO A 460 -21.82 -13.98 6.46
N TYR A 461 -21.65 -12.81 5.84
CA TYR A 461 -21.39 -12.72 4.41
C TYR A 461 -19.95 -13.12 4.07
N THR A 462 -18.98 -12.67 4.85
CA THR A 462 -17.58 -13.08 4.72
C THR A 462 -17.45 -14.59 4.91
N LYS A 463 -18.14 -15.19 5.90
CA LYS A 463 -18.13 -16.65 6.08
C LYS A 463 -18.68 -17.37 4.86
N ARG A 464 -19.73 -16.83 4.22
CA ARG A 464 -20.40 -17.44 3.06
C ARG A 464 -19.57 -17.38 1.78
N TYR A 465 -18.91 -16.26 1.51
CA TYR A 465 -18.18 -16.04 0.25
C TYR A 465 -16.67 -16.30 0.36
N LEU A 466 -16.08 -16.05 1.52
CA LEU A 466 -14.64 -16.25 1.74
C LEU A 466 -14.33 -17.54 2.51
N GLY A 467 -15.17 -17.93 3.46
CA GLY A 467 -15.02 -19.17 4.25
C GLY A 467 -14.02 -19.07 5.41
N ASN A 468 -12.77 -18.70 5.14
CA ASN A 468 -11.68 -18.56 6.11
C ASN A 468 -10.65 -17.50 5.69
N PHE A 469 -9.65 -17.24 6.54
CA PHE A 469 -8.60 -16.24 6.28
C PHE A 469 -7.27 -16.86 5.86
N ASP A 470 -7.21 -18.14 5.49
CA ASP A 470 -5.95 -18.88 5.28
C ASP A 470 -5.10 -18.29 4.13
N ASN A 471 -5.76 -17.69 3.14
CA ASN A 471 -5.15 -17.03 1.98
C ASN A 471 -4.92 -15.52 2.18
N HIS A 472 -5.31 -14.97 3.33
CA HIS A 472 -5.08 -13.56 3.63
C HIS A 472 -3.71 -13.35 4.25
N PHE A 473 -3.08 -12.23 3.95
CA PHE A 473 -1.79 -11.83 4.49
C PHE A 473 -1.91 -11.10 5.82
N SER A 474 -0.82 -11.16 6.57
CA SER A 474 -0.52 -10.30 7.71
C SER A 474 0.56 -9.31 7.26
N THR A 475 0.17 -8.05 7.10
CA THR A 475 0.97 -7.07 6.36
C THR A 475 1.78 -6.19 7.29
N ILE A 476 3.10 -6.15 7.05
CA ILE A 476 4.00 -5.20 7.70
C ILE A 476 4.49 -4.22 6.65
N GLY A 477 4.38 -2.93 6.93
CA GLY A 477 4.91 -1.88 6.09
C GLY A 477 5.85 -0.96 6.84
N LEU A 478 6.39 0.00 6.13
CA LEU A 478 7.30 1.00 6.67
C LEU A 478 6.93 2.39 6.16
N ILE A 479 7.51 3.41 6.79
CA ILE A 479 7.33 4.80 6.41
C ILE A 479 8.60 5.61 6.65
N GLY A 480 8.83 6.61 5.81
CA GLY A 480 9.86 7.63 6.03
C GLY A 480 11.29 7.12 5.83
N MET A 481 11.57 6.24 4.86
CA MET A 481 12.96 5.83 4.60
C MET A 481 13.85 7.00 4.16
N ASN A 482 13.26 8.01 3.52
CA ASN A 482 13.95 9.27 3.25
C ASN A 482 14.44 9.94 4.53
N GLU A 483 13.54 10.16 5.49
CA GLU A 483 13.90 10.78 6.77
C GLU A 483 14.73 9.85 7.66
N ALA A 484 14.62 8.53 7.50
CA ALA A 484 15.50 7.57 8.16
C ALA A 484 16.97 7.78 7.75
N GLY A 485 17.26 7.97 6.45
CA GLY A 485 18.60 8.32 5.97
C GLY A 485 19.12 9.64 6.55
N LEU A 486 18.26 10.66 6.62
CA LEU A 486 18.60 11.97 7.18
C LEU A 486 18.89 11.93 8.69
N ASN A 487 18.19 11.07 9.43
CA ASN A 487 18.32 10.95 10.88
C ASN A 487 19.41 9.97 11.32
N ALA A 488 19.71 8.94 10.53
CA ALA A 488 20.75 7.96 10.82
C ALA A 488 22.14 8.63 10.92
N ASN A 489 22.79 8.50 12.08
CA ASN A 489 24.06 9.18 12.38
C ASN A 489 25.20 8.78 11.42
N TRP A 490 25.15 7.57 10.87
CA TRP A 490 26.14 7.04 9.92
C TRP A 490 25.81 7.34 8.46
N ILE A 491 24.61 7.87 8.15
CA ILE A 491 24.17 8.18 6.77
C ILE A 491 24.16 9.69 6.55
N ARG A 492 23.24 10.41 7.22
CA ARG A 492 23.05 11.87 7.16
C ARG A 492 22.69 12.43 5.78
N GLU A 493 22.14 11.60 4.90
CA GLU A 493 21.82 11.91 3.51
C GLU A 493 20.39 11.43 3.18
N ASP A 494 19.71 12.10 2.26
CA ASP A 494 18.36 11.73 1.82
C ASP A 494 18.38 10.60 0.77
N LEU A 495 17.19 10.13 0.34
CA LEU A 495 17.03 8.99 -0.56
C LEU A 495 17.48 9.27 -2.02
N SER A 496 17.80 10.52 -2.37
CA SER A 496 18.40 10.81 -3.67
C SER A 496 19.84 10.30 -3.80
N THR A 497 20.50 10.03 -2.67
CA THR A 497 21.90 9.61 -2.63
C THR A 497 22.04 8.09 -2.71
N LYS A 498 23.10 7.62 -3.38
CA LYS A 498 23.41 6.19 -3.50
C LYS A 498 23.53 5.50 -2.12
N LYS A 499 24.11 6.20 -1.14
CA LYS A 499 24.30 5.69 0.22
C LYS A 499 22.97 5.37 0.92
N THR A 500 21.99 6.26 0.83
CA THR A 500 20.66 6.02 1.41
C THR A 500 19.83 5.04 0.59
N GLN A 501 20.01 5.01 -0.73
CA GLN A 501 19.40 3.99 -1.59
C GLN A 501 19.86 2.58 -1.22
N ASP A 502 21.17 2.39 -1.04
CA ASP A 502 21.73 1.09 -0.67
C ASP A 502 21.28 0.65 0.72
N PHE A 503 21.28 1.58 1.69
CA PHE A 503 20.69 1.33 3.01
C PHE A 503 19.22 0.95 2.93
N THR A 504 18.43 1.62 2.10
CA THR A 504 17.00 1.32 1.95
C THR A 504 16.77 -0.07 1.37
N LYS A 505 17.55 -0.46 0.35
CA LYS A 505 17.48 -1.81 -0.22
C LYS A 505 17.86 -2.87 0.80
N GLU A 506 18.87 -2.62 1.61
CA GLU A 506 19.29 -3.52 2.68
C GLU A 506 18.19 -3.70 3.74
N VAL A 507 17.58 -2.60 4.19
CA VAL A 507 16.46 -2.62 5.14
C VAL A 507 15.26 -3.39 4.60
N LEU A 508 14.89 -3.17 3.34
CA LEU A 508 13.78 -3.89 2.70
C LEU A 508 14.05 -5.39 2.60
N ASN A 509 15.28 -5.79 2.23
CA ASN A 509 15.67 -7.20 2.19
C ASN A 509 15.69 -7.83 3.59
N HIS A 510 16.26 -7.14 4.58
CA HIS A 510 16.24 -7.59 5.97
C HIS A 510 14.81 -7.81 6.48
N MET A 511 13.90 -6.87 6.20
CA MET A 511 12.50 -7.04 6.57
C MET A 511 11.88 -8.27 5.89
N ARG A 512 12.15 -8.52 4.60
CA ARG A 512 11.65 -9.72 3.90
C ARG A 512 12.14 -11.01 4.52
N ASP A 513 13.41 -11.07 4.91
CA ASP A 513 13.99 -12.25 5.56
C ASP A 513 13.27 -12.52 6.90
N ARG A 514 13.04 -11.47 7.70
CA ARG A 514 12.24 -11.56 8.94
C ARG A 514 10.80 -12.00 8.68
N LEU A 515 10.16 -11.55 7.59
CA LEU A 515 8.82 -12.01 7.24
C LEU A 515 8.81 -13.50 6.95
N ALA A 516 9.82 -14.04 6.26
CA ALA A 516 9.94 -15.48 6.02
C ALA A 516 10.01 -16.26 7.34
N ASP A 517 10.82 -15.80 8.31
CA ASP A 517 10.87 -16.39 9.65
C ASP A 517 9.49 -16.44 10.32
N TYR A 518 8.71 -15.36 10.24
CA TYR A 518 7.37 -15.31 10.83
C TYR A 518 6.38 -16.24 10.12
N GLN A 519 6.50 -16.44 8.81
CA GLN A 519 5.67 -17.41 8.10
C GLN A 519 5.92 -18.83 8.59
N GLU A 520 7.19 -19.20 8.81
CA GLU A 520 7.55 -20.50 9.39
C GLU A 520 7.09 -20.62 10.84
N GLN A 521 7.31 -19.58 11.65
CA GLN A 521 6.98 -19.56 13.08
C GLN A 521 5.47 -19.65 13.34
N TYR A 522 4.66 -18.84 12.64
CA TYR A 522 3.23 -18.71 12.92
C TYR A 522 2.34 -19.54 12.00
N GLY A 523 2.87 -20.05 10.88
CA GLY A 523 2.11 -20.76 9.87
C GLY A 523 1.12 -19.88 9.11
N ASP A 524 1.30 -18.55 9.12
CA ASP A 524 0.45 -17.58 8.40
C ASP A 524 1.22 -16.95 7.22
N LEU A 525 0.52 -16.30 6.30
CA LEU A 525 1.16 -15.56 5.20
C LEU A 525 1.52 -14.15 5.68
N TYR A 526 2.74 -13.70 5.38
CA TYR A 526 3.23 -12.36 5.72
C TYR A 526 3.77 -11.66 4.46
N ASN A 527 3.55 -10.36 4.35
CA ASN A 527 3.98 -9.57 3.21
C ASN A 527 4.51 -8.19 3.63
N LEU A 528 5.40 -7.65 2.79
CA LEU A 528 5.97 -6.32 2.90
C LEU A 528 5.20 -5.36 1.98
N GLU A 529 4.72 -4.25 2.54
CA GLU A 529 3.93 -3.24 1.82
C GLU A 529 4.54 -1.83 1.91
N ALA A 530 4.49 -1.11 0.80
CA ALA A 530 4.76 0.32 0.76
C ALA A 530 3.50 1.07 1.20
N THR A 531 3.24 1.07 2.52
CA THR A 531 1.96 1.55 3.09
C THR A 531 1.59 2.93 2.52
N PRO A 532 0.36 3.14 2.02
CA PRO A 532 -0.12 4.45 1.55
C PRO A 532 -0.14 5.54 2.62
N ALA A 533 -0.24 5.15 3.90
CA ALA A 533 0.03 5.96 5.09
C ALA A 533 -0.62 7.36 5.15
N GLU A 534 -1.84 7.55 4.61
CA GLU A 534 -2.50 8.85 4.47
C GLU A 534 -2.48 9.73 5.73
N SER A 535 -2.96 9.20 6.85
CA SER A 535 -2.91 9.87 8.17
C SER A 535 -1.62 9.55 8.94
N THR A 536 -1.01 8.41 8.63
CA THR A 536 0.16 7.89 9.37
C THR A 536 1.39 8.77 9.14
N THR A 537 1.58 9.31 7.92
CA THR A 537 2.68 10.27 7.61
C THR A 537 2.68 11.45 8.56
N TYR A 538 1.51 12.05 8.82
CA TYR A 538 1.36 13.20 9.70
C TYR A 538 1.41 12.80 11.18
N ARG A 539 0.67 11.75 11.57
CA ARG A 539 0.54 11.31 12.97
C ARG A 539 1.91 11.00 13.58
N LEU A 540 2.72 10.22 12.89
CA LEU A 540 4.02 9.78 13.40
C LEU A 540 4.99 10.96 13.51
N ALA A 541 5.11 11.76 12.44
CA ALA A 541 5.97 12.94 12.42
C ALA A 541 5.61 13.95 13.52
N LYS A 542 4.32 14.21 13.74
CA LYS A 542 3.83 15.10 14.79
C LYS A 542 4.21 14.61 16.19
N HIS A 543 4.06 13.31 16.44
CA HIS A 543 4.37 12.71 17.73
C HIS A 543 5.88 12.76 18.01
N ASP A 544 6.68 12.43 17.00
CA ASP A 544 8.13 12.43 17.11
C ASP A 544 8.69 13.85 17.26
N LYS A 545 8.21 14.83 16.49
CA LYS A 545 8.62 16.24 16.65
C LYS A 545 8.31 16.79 18.04
N LYS A 546 7.18 16.40 18.63
CA LYS A 546 6.80 16.81 19.99
C LYS A 546 7.76 16.24 21.03
N LYS A 547 8.20 14.99 20.87
CA LYS A 547 9.06 14.29 21.85
C LYS A 547 10.56 14.54 21.62
N TRP A 548 10.97 14.68 20.37
CA TRP A 548 12.34 14.93 19.92
C TRP A 548 12.35 16.09 18.94
N PRO A 549 12.44 17.35 19.42
CA PRO A 549 12.42 18.53 18.54
C PRO A 549 13.50 18.51 17.44
N GLY A 550 14.64 17.85 17.70
CA GLY A 550 15.75 17.71 16.77
C GLY A 550 15.61 16.61 15.72
N ILE A 551 14.57 15.78 15.76
CA ILE A 551 14.34 14.77 14.71
C ILE A 551 14.02 15.48 13.38
N LYS A 552 14.62 15.01 12.28
CA LYS A 552 14.33 15.53 10.95
C LYS A 552 13.04 14.91 10.42
N THR A 553 12.16 15.75 9.91
CA THR A 553 10.93 15.40 9.19
C THR A 553 11.01 16.02 7.81
N ALA A 554 10.13 15.63 6.89
CA ALA A 554 9.94 16.38 5.65
C ALA A 554 9.36 17.77 5.94
N GLY A 555 9.54 18.68 4.98
CA GLY A 555 9.17 20.08 5.11
C GLY A 555 10.32 21.01 5.50
N LYS A 556 10.15 22.30 5.19
CA LYS A 556 11.05 23.39 5.56
C LYS A 556 10.79 23.83 7.00
N PRO A 557 11.74 24.54 7.65
CA PRO A 557 11.49 25.12 8.97
C PRO A 557 10.25 26.05 8.94
N GLY A 558 9.23 25.70 9.73
CA GLY A 558 7.95 26.43 9.79
C GLY A 558 6.79 25.68 9.13
N ASP A 559 7.07 24.69 8.27
CA ASP A 559 6.06 23.86 7.63
C ASP A 559 5.40 22.90 8.64
N THR A 560 4.21 22.41 8.28
CA THR A 560 3.60 21.28 8.97
C THR A 560 4.44 20.02 8.77
N CYS A 561 4.88 19.38 9.85
CA CYS A 561 5.74 18.19 9.73
C CYS A 561 5.00 16.97 9.17
N TYR A 562 5.65 16.23 8.29
CA TYR A 562 5.19 14.92 7.80
C TYR A 562 6.39 14.01 7.52
N TYR A 563 6.14 12.71 7.35
CA TYR A 563 7.12 11.77 6.78
C TYR A 563 6.78 11.44 5.34
N THR A 564 7.82 11.22 4.54
CA THR A 564 7.68 10.78 3.15
C THR A 564 7.09 9.37 3.13
N ASN A 565 6.16 9.12 2.20
CA ASN A 565 5.48 7.84 2.12
C ASN A 565 6.46 6.69 1.89
N SER A 566 6.33 5.61 2.68
CA SER A 566 7.13 4.37 2.55
C SER A 566 8.62 4.61 2.28
N SER A 567 9.06 4.33 1.05
CA SER A 567 10.40 4.56 0.50
C SER A 567 10.35 5.38 -0.79
N HIS A 568 9.40 6.31 -0.90
CA HIS A 568 9.36 7.28 -1.97
C HIS A 568 10.49 8.30 -1.82
N LEU A 569 10.87 8.93 -2.93
CA LEU A 569 11.80 10.05 -2.93
C LEU A 569 11.22 11.26 -2.19
N PRO A 570 12.07 12.20 -1.72
CA PRO A 570 11.61 13.52 -1.31
C PRO A 570 10.69 14.12 -2.38
N VAL A 571 9.58 14.71 -1.94
CA VAL A 571 8.56 15.22 -2.87
C VAL A 571 9.04 16.43 -3.69
N ASP A 572 10.13 17.07 -3.28
CA ASP A 572 10.77 18.22 -3.92
C ASP A 572 12.06 17.88 -4.69
N TYR A 573 12.31 16.59 -4.97
CA TYR A 573 13.60 16.12 -5.50
C TYR A 573 13.89 16.55 -6.96
N THR A 574 13.02 16.24 -7.91
CA THR A 574 13.28 16.43 -9.34
C THR A 574 12.00 16.68 -10.13
N VAL A 575 12.14 17.41 -11.25
CA VAL A 575 11.09 17.57 -12.27
C VAL A 575 11.16 16.48 -13.35
N ASP A 576 12.26 15.70 -13.42
CA ASP A 576 12.44 14.64 -14.41
C ASP A 576 11.86 13.31 -13.89
N VAL A 577 10.81 12.81 -14.53
CA VAL A 577 10.17 11.55 -14.12
C VAL A 577 11.12 10.35 -14.26
N PHE A 578 12.03 10.35 -15.23
CA PHE A 578 12.95 9.24 -15.46
C PHE A 578 14.07 9.19 -14.42
N ASP A 579 14.51 10.34 -13.91
CA ASP A 579 15.42 10.39 -12.75
C ASP A 579 14.79 9.77 -11.50
N ALA A 580 13.50 10.04 -11.28
CA ALA A 580 12.78 9.43 -10.19
C ALA A 580 12.60 7.92 -10.40
N LEU A 581 12.28 7.48 -11.62
CA LEU A 581 12.10 6.08 -11.98
C LEU A 581 13.41 5.28 -11.88
N ASP A 582 14.53 5.82 -12.33
CA ASP A 582 15.85 5.18 -12.27
C ASP A 582 16.25 4.81 -10.82
N ILE A 583 15.84 5.63 -9.85
CA ILE A 583 16.05 5.35 -8.42
C ILE A 583 14.97 4.40 -7.88
N GLN A 584 13.70 4.69 -8.16
CA GLN A 584 12.56 4.01 -7.54
C GLN A 584 12.38 2.57 -8.05
N ASP A 585 12.74 2.25 -9.30
CA ASP A 585 12.53 0.93 -9.90
C ASP A 585 13.17 -0.19 -9.06
N GLY A 586 14.45 -0.02 -8.70
CA GLY A 586 15.18 -1.00 -7.90
C GLY A 586 14.79 -1.05 -6.42
N ILE A 587 13.97 -0.12 -5.93
CA ILE A 587 13.47 -0.09 -4.55
C ILE A 587 12.06 -0.68 -4.50
N GLN A 588 11.17 -0.21 -5.38
CA GLN A 588 9.76 -0.60 -5.40
C GLN A 588 9.57 -2.09 -5.70
N THR A 589 10.46 -2.69 -6.49
CA THR A 589 10.46 -4.13 -6.79
C THR A 589 10.83 -5.03 -5.61
N LEU A 590 11.35 -4.47 -4.51
CA LEU A 590 11.65 -5.21 -3.29
C LEU A 590 10.43 -5.42 -2.41
N TYR A 591 9.36 -4.64 -2.57
CA TYR A 591 8.11 -4.91 -1.86
C TYR A 591 7.48 -6.20 -2.40
N THR A 592 7.00 -7.05 -1.51
CA THR A 592 6.31 -8.30 -1.90
C THR A 592 4.83 -8.06 -2.17
N SER A 593 4.33 -6.85 -1.90
CA SER A 593 2.97 -6.42 -2.19
C SER A 593 2.83 -4.90 -2.10
N GLY A 594 1.77 -4.35 -2.68
CA GLY A 594 1.29 -3.00 -2.36
C GLY A 594 2.34 -1.91 -2.48
N THR A 595 2.73 -1.65 -3.73
CA THR A 595 3.65 -0.60 -4.14
C THR A 595 3.12 0.04 -5.42
N VAL A 596 3.31 1.35 -5.55
CA VAL A 596 2.94 2.11 -6.74
C VAL A 596 3.87 3.31 -6.90
N PHE A 597 4.31 3.56 -8.14
CA PHE A 597 4.95 4.81 -8.52
C PHE A 597 3.92 5.81 -9.05
N HIS A 598 3.78 6.96 -8.39
CA HIS A 598 2.92 8.03 -8.86
C HIS A 598 3.72 9.06 -9.65
N ALA A 599 3.50 9.12 -10.97
CA ALA A 599 3.97 10.25 -11.76
C ALA A 599 3.04 11.45 -11.52
N PHE A 600 3.32 12.26 -10.49
CA PHE A 600 2.54 13.48 -10.19
C PHE A 600 2.81 14.54 -11.25
N LEU A 601 1.77 14.88 -12.03
CA LEU A 601 1.83 15.84 -13.13
C LEU A 601 1.04 17.10 -12.72
N GLY A 602 1.50 18.28 -13.12
CA GLY A 602 0.81 19.52 -12.75
C GLY A 602 -0.50 19.78 -13.44
N GLU A 603 -0.68 19.19 -14.62
CA GLU A 603 -1.92 19.30 -15.37
C GLU A 603 -2.13 18.09 -16.29
N LYS A 604 -3.32 18.06 -16.91
CA LYS A 604 -3.67 17.08 -17.93
C LYS A 604 -2.63 17.07 -19.06
N LEU A 605 -2.29 15.86 -19.53
CA LEU A 605 -1.43 15.70 -20.71
C LEU A 605 -2.10 16.22 -22.00
N PRO A 606 -1.31 16.70 -22.99
CA PRO A 606 -1.85 17.36 -24.18
C PRO A 606 -2.88 16.54 -24.94
N ASP A 607 -2.64 15.23 -25.08
CA ASP A 607 -3.51 14.29 -25.75
C ASP A 607 -3.30 12.85 -25.25
N TRP A 608 -4.16 11.95 -25.71
CA TRP A 608 -4.06 10.51 -25.44
C TRP A 608 -2.74 9.91 -25.96
N LYS A 609 -2.12 10.46 -27.01
CA LYS A 609 -0.86 9.94 -27.56
C LYS A 609 0.30 10.17 -26.60
N ALA A 610 0.35 11.35 -25.97
CA ALA A 610 1.33 11.68 -24.95
C ALA A 610 1.24 10.71 -23.76
N ALA A 611 0.01 10.44 -23.29
CA ALA A 611 -0.24 9.48 -22.23
C ALA A 611 0.18 8.05 -22.65
N ALA A 612 -0.24 7.59 -23.83
CA ALA A 612 0.12 6.27 -24.36
C ALA A 612 1.63 6.09 -24.46
N ASN A 613 2.34 7.07 -25.02
CA ASN A 613 3.79 7.04 -25.18
C ASN A 613 4.52 6.99 -23.85
N LEU A 614 4.10 7.77 -22.85
CA LEU A 614 4.71 7.75 -21.53
C LEU A 614 4.47 6.42 -20.83
N VAL A 615 3.23 5.91 -20.85
CA VAL A 615 2.88 4.60 -20.26
C VAL A 615 3.69 3.49 -20.91
N ARG A 616 3.80 3.49 -22.24
CA ARG A 616 4.62 2.54 -23.00
C ARG A 616 6.10 2.64 -22.65
N THR A 617 6.64 3.85 -22.60
CA THR A 617 8.06 4.09 -22.28
C THR A 617 8.38 3.57 -20.88
N ILE A 618 7.53 3.84 -19.89
CA ILE A 618 7.70 3.31 -18.53
C ILE A 618 7.63 1.78 -18.54
N ALA A 619 6.59 1.20 -19.14
CA ALA A 619 6.37 -0.25 -19.16
C ALA A 619 7.54 -1.01 -19.80
N GLN A 620 8.13 -0.46 -20.87
CA GLN A 620 9.19 -1.11 -21.64
C GLN A 620 10.58 -0.96 -21.02
N ASN A 621 10.83 0.08 -20.23
CA ASN A 621 12.17 0.37 -19.69
C ASN A 621 12.35 0.01 -18.22
N TYR A 622 11.27 -0.09 -17.45
CA TYR A 622 11.32 -0.31 -16.01
C TYR A 622 10.59 -1.61 -15.61
N THR A 623 10.93 -2.14 -14.43
CA THR A 623 10.42 -3.39 -13.87
C THR A 623 9.35 -3.18 -12.78
N LEU A 624 9.11 -1.93 -12.40
CA LEU A 624 8.17 -1.53 -11.37
C LEU A 624 6.77 -2.11 -11.59
N PRO A 625 6.13 -2.62 -10.52
CA PRO A 625 4.90 -3.40 -10.64
C PRO A 625 3.66 -2.57 -10.98
N TYR A 626 3.56 -1.35 -10.45
CA TYR A 626 2.48 -0.41 -10.75
C TYR A 626 2.97 1.01 -10.89
N TYR A 627 2.27 1.72 -11.76
CA TYR A 627 2.41 3.15 -11.90
C TYR A 627 1.09 3.79 -12.31
N THR A 628 1.01 5.08 -12.05
CA THR A 628 -0.11 5.95 -12.43
C THR A 628 0.43 7.25 -13.00
N LEU A 629 -0.25 7.82 -13.99
CA LEU A 629 -0.10 9.24 -14.33
C LEU A 629 -1.09 10.02 -13.46
N SER A 630 -0.63 11.03 -12.73
CA SER A 630 -1.42 11.71 -11.70
C SER A 630 -1.48 13.22 -11.93
N PRO A 631 -2.21 13.70 -12.95
CA PRO A 631 -2.47 15.13 -13.17
C PRO A 631 -3.26 15.76 -12.03
N THR A 632 -2.91 17.00 -11.70
CA THR A 632 -3.74 17.90 -10.90
C THR A 632 -4.78 18.59 -11.80
N TYR A 633 -6.02 18.73 -11.32
CA TYR A 633 -7.08 19.44 -12.04
C TYR A 633 -7.99 20.18 -11.06
N SER A 634 -8.77 21.14 -11.56
CA SER A 634 -9.71 21.90 -10.73
C SER A 634 -11.14 21.78 -11.23
N ILE A 635 -12.12 21.88 -10.34
CA ILE A 635 -13.54 21.81 -10.66
C ILE A 635 -14.21 23.11 -10.23
N CYS A 636 -14.84 23.79 -11.18
CA CYS A 636 -15.73 24.92 -10.93
C CYS A 636 -17.17 24.43 -10.84
N SER A 637 -17.92 24.89 -9.84
CA SER A 637 -19.34 24.56 -9.65
C SER A 637 -20.25 24.96 -10.82
N GLU A 638 -19.78 25.85 -11.70
CA GLU A 638 -20.55 26.37 -12.84
C GLU A 638 -19.94 25.95 -14.18
N HIS A 639 -18.62 25.96 -14.29
CA HIS A 639 -17.90 25.71 -15.55
C HIS A 639 -17.30 24.30 -15.66
N GLY A 640 -17.46 23.46 -14.63
CA GLY A 640 -16.95 22.10 -14.60
C GLY A 640 -15.43 22.01 -14.56
N TYR A 641 -14.88 21.06 -15.31
CA TYR A 641 -13.46 20.74 -15.36
C TYR A 641 -12.58 21.91 -15.85
N LEU A 642 -11.49 22.16 -15.12
CA LEU A 642 -10.43 23.12 -15.44
C LEU A 642 -9.07 22.42 -15.38
N THR A 643 -8.22 22.70 -16.36
CA THR A 643 -6.88 22.14 -16.47
C THR A 643 -5.95 22.73 -15.40
N GLY A 644 -5.26 21.84 -14.67
CA GLY A 644 -4.27 22.20 -13.66
C GLY A 644 -4.87 22.74 -12.35
N GLU A 645 -3.98 23.16 -11.45
CA GLU A 645 -4.36 23.84 -10.22
C GLU A 645 -4.83 25.28 -10.51
N GLN A 646 -6.10 25.55 -10.22
CA GLN A 646 -6.70 26.87 -10.39
C GLN A 646 -7.62 27.20 -9.23
N LYS A 647 -7.09 27.72 -8.12
CA LYS A 647 -7.86 28.03 -6.89
C LYS A 647 -9.11 28.91 -7.10
N VAL A 648 -9.08 29.72 -8.15
CA VAL A 648 -10.19 30.59 -8.58
C VAL A 648 -10.47 30.35 -10.05
N CYS A 649 -11.74 30.18 -10.41
CA CYS A 649 -12.15 29.94 -11.79
C CYS A 649 -11.89 31.20 -12.65
N PRO A 650 -11.15 31.09 -13.77
CA PRO A 650 -10.83 32.22 -14.62
C PRO A 650 -12.04 32.77 -15.39
N LYS A 651 -13.14 32.01 -15.44
CA LYS A 651 -14.37 32.38 -16.16
C LYS A 651 -15.37 33.14 -15.28
N CYS A 652 -15.54 32.74 -14.00
CA CYS A 652 -16.55 33.33 -13.10
C CYS A 652 -16.01 33.88 -11.77
N GLY A 653 -14.72 33.75 -11.48
CA GLY A 653 -14.13 34.25 -10.24
C GLY A 653 -14.51 33.48 -8.97
N ARG A 654 -15.27 32.38 -9.06
CA ARG A 654 -15.61 31.54 -7.89
C ARG A 654 -14.42 30.66 -7.48
N VAL A 655 -14.36 30.32 -6.19
CA VAL A 655 -13.42 29.32 -5.66
C VAL A 655 -13.71 27.96 -6.28
N THR A 656 -12.66 27.22 -6.61
CA THR A 656 -12.73 25.88 -7.21
C THR A 656 -12.37 24.80 -6.18
N GLU A 657 -12.75 23.57 -6.48
CA GLU A 657 -12.17 22.39 -5.83
C GLU A 657 -10.90 22.00 -6.58
N VAL A 658 -9.77 21.88 -5.90
CA VAL A 658 -8.51 21.41 -6.51
C VAL A 658 -8.39 19.94 -6.19
N TRP A 659 -8.28 19.10 -7.22
CA TRP A 659 -8.25 17.66 -7.12
C TRP A 659 -6.87 17.15 -7.49
N SER A 660 -6.30 16.33 -6.61
CA SER A 660 -5.06 15.61 -6.87
C SER A 660 -5.14 14.21 -6.24
N ARG A 661 -4.17 13.36 -6.54
CA ARG A 661 -4.04 12.03 -5.94
C ARG A 661 -3.30 12.17 -4.61
N ILE A 662 -3.93 11.72 -3.52
CA ILE A 662 -3.37 11.84 -2.16
C ILE A 662 -2.31 10.76 -1.89
N THR A 663 -2.72 9.50 -1.97
CA THR A 663 -1.89 8.31 -1.71
C THR A 663 -2.22 7.15 -2.65
N GLY A 664 -3.34 7.27 -3.37
CA GLY A 664 -3.80 6.23 -4.28
C GLY A 664 -5.14 6.53 -4.96
N TYR A 665 -5.91 7.49 -4.47
CA TYR A 665 -7.17 7.91 -5.09
C TYR A 665 -7.28 9.44 -5.10
N TYR A 666 -8.18 9.95 -5.93
CA TYR A 666 -8.39 11.38 -6.12
C TYR A 666 -9.33 11.95 -5.06
N ARG A 667 -8.92 13.08 -4.45
CA ARG A 667 -9.73 13.84 -3.50
C ARG A 667 -9.47 15.34 -3.64
N PRO A 668 -10.45 16.19 -3.26
CA PRO A 668 -10.21 17.61 -3.12
C PRO A 668 -9.13 17.87 -2.07
N VAL A 669 -8.11 18.65 -2.40
CA VAL A 669 -6.98 19.01 -1.52
C VAL A 669 -7.49 19.67 -0.23
N GLN A 670 -8.62 20.39 -0.29
CA GLN A 670 -9.25 21.01 0.88
C GLN A 670 -9.67 20.02 1.98
N ASN A 671 -9.90 18.75 1.59
CA ASN A 671 -10.32 17.69 2.51
C ASN A 671 -9.13 16.92 3.11
N TRP A 672 -7.90 17.23 2.72
CA TRP A 672 -6.71 16.50 3.17
C TRP A 672 -6.36 16.93 4.60
N ASN A 673 -5.67 16.04 5.32
CA ASN A 673 -5.08 16.39 6.62
C ASN A 673 -3.89 17.34 6.41
N ASP A 674 -3.52 18.07 7.46
CA ASP A 674 -2.51 19.13 7.39
C ASP A 674 -1.16 18.63 6.85
N GLY A 675 -0.73 17.41 7.22
CA GLY A 675 0.52 16.85 6.73
C GLY A 675 0.48 16.51 5.24
N LYS A 676 -0.63 15.96 4.74
CA LYS A 676 -0.80 15.68 3.30
C LYS A 676 -1.02 16.95 2.48
N ALA A 677 -1.70 17.95 3.03
CA ALA A 677 -1.79 19.27 2.41
C ALA A 677 -0.41 19.91 2.27
N GLN A 678 0.43 19.84 3.31
CA GLN A 678 1.81 20.32 3.24
C GLN A 678 2.67 19.50 2.27
N GLU A 679 2.51 18.17 2.23
CA GLU A 679 3.18 17.32 1.24
C GLU A 679 2.85 17.77 -0.19
N PHE A 680 1.59 18.11 -0.47
CA PHE A 680 1.16 18.64 -1.77
C PHE A 680 1.80 20.00 -2.07
N GLU A 681 1.80 20.93 -1.12
CA GLU A 681 2.43 22.26 -1.28
C GLU A 681 3.94 22.19 -1.55
N ASN A 682 4.61 21.20 -0.97
CA ASN A 682 6.05 21.02 -1.13
C ASN A 682 6.40 20.22 -2.39
N ARG A 683 5.42 19.63 -3.06
CA ARG A 683 5.64 18.72 -4.18
C ARG A 683 6.17 19.47 -5.40
N THR A 684 7.23 18.94 -5.97
CA THR A 684 7.69 19.29 -7.31
C THR A 684 7.06 18.32 -8.29
N GLU A 685 6.24 18.84 -9.20
CA GLU A 685 5.54 18.04 -10.21
C GLU A 685 6.46 17.71 -11.40
N TYR A 686 6.25 16.56 -12.02
CA TYR A 686 7.07 16.13 -13.15
C TYR A 686 6.71 16.91 -14.42
N GLU A 687 7.74 17.40 -15.11
CA GLU A 687 7.62 18.12 -16.36
C GLU A 687 8.12 17.24 -17.52
N LEU A 688 7.19 16.74 -18.34
CA LEU A 688 7.56 15.84 -19.44
C LEU A 688 8.47 16.49 -20.49
N SER A 689 8.36 17.80 -20.70
CA SER A 689 9.25 18.55 -21.60
C SER A 689 10.71 18.61 -21.13
N LYS A 690 10.95 18.36 -19.84
CA LYS A 690 12.28 18.34 -19.22
C LYS A 690 12.73 16.93 -18.84
N SER A 691 11.93 15.91 -19.12
CA SER A 691 12.19 14.53 -18.71
C SER A 691 13.00 13.80 -19.78
N VAL A 692 14.14 13.21 -19.40
CA VAL A 692 15.04 12.52 -20.33
C VAL A 692 15.31 11.08 -19.87
N LEU A 693 14.98 10.11 -20.71
CA LEU A 693 15.32 8.71 -20.45
C LEU A 693 16.84 8.50 -20.63
N LYS A 694 17.56 8.29 -19.53
CA LYS A 694 19.04 8.18 -19.52
C LYS A 694 19.54 6.76 -19.83
N HIS A 695 18.78 5.74 -19.45
CA HIS A 695 19.19 4.34 -19.52
C HIS A 695 18.14 3.47 -20.26
N PRO A 696 18.03 3.57 -21.60
CA PRO A 696 17.03 2.82 -22.34
C PRO A 696 17.33 1.31 -22.33
N ALA A 697 16.33 0.50 -21.98
CA ALA A 697 16.41 -0.96 -21.98
C ALA A 697 16.32 -1.51 -23.41
N ALA A 698 17.42 -1.46 -24.18
CA ALA A 698 17.64 -2.10 -25.50
C ALA A 698 16.50 -2.06 -26.57
N ARG A 699 15.44 -1.27 -26.38
CA ARG A 699 14.36 -0.96 -27.31
C ARG A 699 14.06 0.54 -27.15
N VAL A 700 14.55 1.32 -28.10
CA VAL A 700 14.69 2.78 -28.04
C VAL A 700 13.33 3.51 -27.95
N VAL A 701 13.27 4.57 -27.14
CA VAL A 701 12.42 5.74 -27.39
C VAL A 701 13.30 6.99 -27.27
N THR A 702 13.54 7.68 -28.38
CA THR A 702 14.09 9.05 -28.38
C THR A 702 12.93 10.02 -28.25
N LEU A 703 12.82 10.67 -27.09
CA LEU A 703 11.92 11.79 -26.86
C LEU A 703 12.65 13.07 -27.30
N SER A 704 12.31 13.61 -28.47
CA SER A 704 12.59 15.02 -28.78
C SER A 704 11.47 15.59 -29.65
N ASP A 705 11.06 16.80 -29.30
CA ASP A 705 10.18 17.72 -30.03
C ASP A 705 8.66 17.57 -29.79
N TYR A 706 8.24 17.93 -28.57
CA TYR A 706 6.86 18.32 -28.28
C TYR A 706 6.69 19.85 -28.40
N GLU A 707 6.60 20.38 -29.61
CA GLU A 707 5.89 21.63 -29.86
C GLU A 707 5.03 21.55 -31.12
N LYS A 708 3.73 21.80 -30.93
CA LYS A 708 2.65 22.08 -31.89
C LYS A 708 2.89 21.61 -33.35
N ASN A 709 2.21 20.51 -33.69
CA ASN A 709 2.07 19.84 -35.00
C ASN A 709 3.07 18.70 -35.25
N ALA A 710 2.80 17.55 -34.64
CA ALA A 710 3.49 16.30 -35.00
C ALA A 710 2.68 15.53 -36.05
N GLU A 711 3.12 15.60 -37.32
CA GLU A 711 3.00 14.43 -38.19
C GLU A 711 3.88 13.33 -37.61
N VAL A 712 3.26 12.24 -37.16
CA VAL A 712 3.98 11.05 -36.70
C VAL A 712 4.60 10.38 -37.93
N LYS A 713 5.86 10.67 -38.21
CA LYS A 713 6.67 9.76 -39.02
C LYS A 713 7.13 8.62 -38.12
N VAL A 714 6.49 7.46 -38.31
CA VAL A 714 7.02 6.18 -37.84
C VAL A 714 8.27 5.91 -38.69
N GLU A 715 9.44 6.32 -38.20
CA GLU A 715 10.69 5.83 -38.78
C GLU A 715 11.13 4.61 -37.97
N THR A 716 11.04 3.45 -38.60
CA THR A 716 11.76 2.24 -38.18
C THR A 716 13.25 2.59 -38.07
N PRO A 717 13.94 2.27 -36.96
CA PRO A 717 15.34 2.65 -36.82
C PRO A 717 16.20 1.80 -37.77
N GLU A 718 16.55 2.39 -38.91
CA GLU A 718 17.63 1.89 -39.75
C GLU A 718 18.98 2.35 -39.11
N ASP A 719 19.89 1.39 -38.89
CA ASP A 719 21.31 1.56 -38.54
C ASP A 719 21.69 1.99 -37.08
N ILE A 720 21.31 1.21 -36.06
CA ILE A 720 21.90 1.34 -34.71
C ILE A 720 23.35 0.82 -34.72
N LYS A 721 24.31 1.60 -34.20
CA LYS A 721 25.74 1.24 -34.19
C LYS A 721 26.27 1.04 -32.77
N TYR A 722 26.79 -0.15 -32.48
CA TYR A 722 27.48 -0.47 -31.21
C TYR A 722 28.98 -0.58 -31.44
N LEU A 723 29.79 0.17 -30.70
CA LEU A 723 31.24 0.02 -30.68
C LEU A 723 31.65 -0.75 -29.42
N PHE A 724 31.95 -2.04 -29.59
CA PHE A 724 32.47 -2.88 -28.51
C PHE A 724 33.94 -2.57 -28.25
N THR A 725 34.27 -2.25 -27.00
CA THR A 725 35.60 -1.93 -26.50
C THR A 725 35.92 -2.77 -25.26
N THR A 726 37.18 -2.77 -24.81
CA THR A 726 37.57 -3.28 -23.48
C THR A 726 38.55 -2.31 -22.84
N LYS A 727 38.66 -2.33 -21.50
CA LYS A 727 39.54 -1.45 -20.72
C LYS A 727 41.02 -1.55 -21.12
N THR A 728 41.45 -2.72 -21.61
CA THR A 728 42.85 -3.02 -21.99
C THR A 728 43.13 -2.88 -23.48
N CYS A 729 42.13 -2.53 -24.31
CA CYS A 729 42.24 -2.52 -25.76
C CYS A 729 43.05 -1.30 -26.29
N PRO A 730 44.26 -1.51 -26.85
CA PRO A 730 45.09 -0.40 -27.36
C PRO A 730 44.51 0.25 -28.63
N ASN A 731 43.81 -0.56 -29.45
CA ASN A 731 43.25 -0.13 -30.74
C ASN A 731 41.86 0.54 -30.62
N CYS A 732 41.26 0.55 -29.43
CA CYS A 732 39.93 1.11 -29.22
C CYS A 732 39.94 2.65 -29.27
N LYS A 733 41.04 3.30 -28.89
CA LYS A 733 41.21 4.75 -29.06
C LYS A 733 41.22 5.14 -30.55
N LEU A 734 41.93 4.38 -31.38
CA LEU A 734 41.97 4.57 -32.84
C LEU A 734 40.58 4.38 -33.48
N ALA A 735 39.83 3.36 -33.06
CA ALA A 735 38.47 3.13 -33.57
C ALA A 735 37.51 4.28 -33.21
N LYS A 736 37.63 4.86 -32.01
CA LYS A 736 36.86 6.05 -31.61
C LYS A 736 37.20 7.28 -32.46
N GLU A 737 38.48 7.47 -32.79
CA GLU A 737 38.94 8.55 -33.69
C GLU A 737 38.41 8.38 -35.12
N TYR A 738 38.40 7.15 -35.66
CA TYR A 738 37.84 6.89 -36.99
C TYR A 738 36.33 7.11 -37.07
N LEU A 739 35.62 6.95 -35.96
CA LEU A 739 34.17 7.12 -35.86
C LEU A 739 33.76 8.47 -35.26
N LYS A 740 34.66 9.45 -35.16
CA LYS A 740 34.39 10.74 -34.51
C LYS A 740 33.21 11.53 -35.12
N ASN A 741 32.89 11.28 -36.39
CA ASN A 741 31.80 11.91 -37.13
C ASN A 741 30.54 11.01 -37.23
N GLU A 742 30.53 9.85 -36.55
CA GLU A 742 29.46 8.86 -36.60
C GLU A 742 28.78 8.73 -35.23
N SER A 743 27.46 8.63 -35.20
CA SER A 743 26.71 8.32 -33.97
C SER A 743 26.80 6.82 -33.67
N TYR A 744 27.32 6.46 -32.51
CA TYR A 744 27.42 5.07 -32.02
C TYR A 744 27.35 5.00 -30.49
N ILE A 745 26.99 3.82 -29.97
CA ILE A 745 26.92 3.51 -28.55
C ILE A 745 28.18 2.72 -28.16
N PRO A 746 29.06 3.25 -27.28
CA PRO A 746 30.20 2.48 -26.78
C PRO A 746 29.74 1.44 -25.75
N ILE A 747 30.16 0.19 -25.94
CA ILE A 747 29.87 -0.92 -25.03
C ILE A 747 31.20 -1.50 -24.54
N ASP A 748 31.35 -1.70 -23.22
CA ASP A 748 32.43 -2.53 -22.69
C ASP A 748 32.01 -4.00 -22.80
N ALA A 749 32.78 -4.78 -23.57
CA ALA A 749 32.46 -6.17 -23.88
C ALA A 749 32.63 -7.11 -22.67
N GLU A 750 33.43 -6.75 -21.67
CA GLU A 750 33.61 -7.52 -20.43
C GLU A 750 32.46 -7.26 -19.44
N GLU A 751 31.97 -6.01 -19.38
CA GLU A 751 30.83 -5.64 -18.51
C GLU A 751 29.47 -6.03 -19.12
N ASN A 752 29.38 -6.23 -20.44
CA ASN A 752 28.15 -6.55 -21.16
C ASN A 752 28.29 -7.85 -21.98
N SER A 753 28.62 -8.96 -21.29
CA SER A 753 28.93 -10.26 -21.90
C SER A 753 27.75 -10.87 -22.69
N GLU A 754 26.51 -10.69 -22.23
CA GLU A 754 25.31 -11.16 -22.94
C GLU A 754 25.13 -10.48 -24.30
N LEU A 755 25.32 -9.16 -24.36
CA LEU A 755 25.20 -8.39 -25.59
C LEU A 755 26.35 -8.68 -26.56
N ALA A 756 27.57 -8.87 -26.05
CA ALA A 756 28.72 -9.29 -26.85
C ALA A 756 28.50 -10.69 -27.46
N SER A 757 27.96 -11.62 -26.68
CA SER A 757 27.61 -12.97 -27.13
C SER A 757 26.51 -12.96 -28.19
N LYS A 758 25.45 -12.16 -27.99
CA LYS A 758 24.33 -11.99 -28.93
C LYS A 758 24.80 -11.62 -30.36
N TYR A 759 25.78 -10.74 -30.49
CA TYR A 759 26.31 -10.32 -31.80
C TYR A 759 27.59 -11.07 -32.23
N GLY A 760 28.01 -12.08 -31.47
CA GLY A 760 29.20 -12.87 -31.77
C GLY A 760 30.50 -12.04 -31.76
N VAL A 761 30.61 -11.09 -30.83
CA VAL A 761 31.78 -10.24 -30.64
C VAL A 761 32.82 -11.02 -29.83
N MET A 762 33.92 -11.39 -30.49
CA MET A 762 35.01 -12.17 -29.87
C MET A 762 36.28 -11.35 -29.61
N GLN A 763 36.31 -10.08 -30.02
CA GLN A 763 37.47 -9.20 -29.86
C GLN A 763 37.06 -7.72 -29.89
N ALA A 764 37.87 -6.87 -29.25
CA ALA A 764 37.73 -5.41 -29.29
C ALA A 764 38.91 -4.75 -30.03
N PRO A 765 38.69 -3.66 -30.81
CA PRO A 765 37.40 -3.03 -31.07
C PRO A 765 36.59 -3.79 -32.13
N THR A 766 35.27 -3.85 -31.96
CA THR A 766 34.34 -4.34 -33.00
C THR A 766 33.17 -3.39 -33.12
N LEU A 767 32.92 -2.86 -34.32
CA LEU A 767 31.72 -2.09 -34.61
C LEU A 767 30.64 -3.04 -35.12
N VAL A 768 29.45 -3.03 -34.52
CA VAL A 768 28.27 -3.76 -34.96
C VAL A 768 27.23 -2.76 -35.43
N VAL A 769 26.83 -2.84 -36.69
CA VAL A 769 25.75 -2.04 -37.27
C VAL A 769 24.52 -2.95 -37.37
N VAL A 770 23.45 -2.60 -36.68
CA VAL A 770 22.21 -3.36 -36.55
C VAL A 770 21.12 -2.65 -37.35
N ASN A 771 20.46 -3.39 -38.24
CA ASN A 771 19.34 -2.92 -39.04
C ASN A 771 18.19 -3.94 -38.93
N GLY A 772 17.22 -3.66 -38.07
CA GLY A 772 16.14 -4.60 -37.74
C GLY A 772 16.67 -5.91 -37.12
N GLU A 773 16.39 -7.04 -37.76
CA GLU A 773 16.86 -8.37 -37.34
C GLU A 773 18.24 -8.74 -37.92
N GLU A 774 18.78 -7.95 -38.85
CA GLU A 774 20.09 -8.17 -39.47
C GLU A 774 21.18 -7.32 -38.82
N TYR A 775 22.42 -7.82 -38.80
CA TYR A 775 23.57 -7.05 -38.32
C TYR A 775 24.83 -7.31 -39.14
N ARG A 776 25.67 -6.28 -39.28
CA ARG A 776 26.99 -6.36 -39.89
C ARG A 776 28.05 -6.02 -38.85
N LYS A 777 29.12 -6.82 -38.79
CA LYS A 777 30.23 -6.63 -37.86
C LYS A 777 31.51 -6.23 -38.59
N PHE A 778 32.17 -5.20 -38.08
CA PHE A 778 33.47 -4.72 -38.52
C PHE A 778 34.44 -4.91 -37.37
N THR A 779 35.13 -6.04 -37.37
CA THR A 779 36.10 -6.39 -36.32
C THR A 779 37.45 -5.75 -36.62
N ASN A 780 38.14 -5.23 -35.60
CA ASN A 780 39.43 -4.52 -35.64
C ASN A 780 39.37 -3.08 -36.17
N ALA A 781 40.36 -2.26 -35.78
CA ALA A 781 40.41 -0.84 -36.12
C ALA A 781 40.54 -0.58 -37.63
N SER A 782 41.21 -1.45 -38.39
CA SER A 782 41.39 -1.28 -39.85
C SER A 782 40.08 -1.44 -40.63
N ASN A 783 39.23 -2.38 -40.24
CA ASN A 783 37.92 -2.57 -40.88
C ASN A 783 36.92 -1.49 -40.47
N ILE A 784 37.01 -1.01 -39.22
CA ILE A 784 36.23 0.15 -38.75
C ILE A 784 36.63 1.41 -39.52
N LYS A 785 37.93 1.59 -39.80
CA LYS A 785 38.42 2.69 -40.65
C LYS A 785 37.86 2.62 -42.07
N LYS A 786 37.92 1.45 -42.72
CA LYS A 786 37.35 1.25 -44.06
C LYS A 786 35.86 1.53 -44.10
N TYR A 787 35.13 1.16 -43.06
CA TYR A 787 33.71 1.48 -42.93
C TYR A 787 33.47 3.00 -42.86
N ALA A 788 34.24 3.72 -42.06
CA ALA A 788 34.14 5.18 -41.97
C ALA A 788 34.52 5.86 -43.31
N GLU A 789 35.61 5.44 -43.96
CA GLU A 789 36.07 5.97 -45.25
C GLU A 789 35.11 5.67 -46.41
N GLN A 790 34.36 4.55 -46.36
CA GLN A 790 33.36 4.21 -47.39
C GLN A 790 32.10 5.06 -47.32
N LYS A 791 31.71 5.60 -46.16
CA LYS A 791 30.55 6.49 -46.04
C LYS A 791 30.86 7.93 -46.45
N ASP A 792 32.09 8.40 -46.24
CA ASP A 792 32.50 9.75 -46.68
C ASP A 792 32.49 9.93 -48.22
N VAL A 793 32.52 8.84 -49.00
CA VAL A 793 32.42 8.88 -50.47
C VAL A 793 30.97 8.92 -50.97
N VAL A 794 30.00 8.56 -50.13
CA VAL A 794 28.56 8.53 -50.49
C VAL A 794 27.85 9.85 -50.13
N ASN A 795 28.44 10.66 -49.24
CA ASN A 795 27.90 11.94 -48.78
C ASN A 795 28.72 13.17 -49.23
N ALA A 796 29.61 13.01 -50.22
CA ALA A 796 30.42 14.07 -50.83
C ALA A 796 29.89 14.50 -52.20
#